data_AF-A0A2S5X9Y9-F1
#
_entry.id   AF-A0A2S5X9Y9-F1
#
_cell.length_a   1.000
_cell.length_b   1.000
_cell.length_c   1.000
_cell.angle_alpha   90.00
_cell.angle_beta   90.00
_cell.angle_gamma   90.00
#
_symmetry.space_group_name_H-M   'P 1'
#
loop_
_entity.id
_entity.type
_entity.pdbx_description
1 polymer ?
#
loop_
_entity_poly.entity_id
_entity_poly.type
_entity_poly.pdbx_seq_one_letter_code
_entity_poly.pdbx_strand_id
1 'polypeptide(L)'
;MTTPTRKRATAAAAVLGTAALVSAFAAPAGAAVLSPSFIEPTAGAKQINLVGFNDFHGRFLDADLFAATVLQAQQGFGEENSLVISNGDAVGASLFESSIQQDQPTIDVLNTMGVDVWTQGNHEFDQGIDDATGRLASATNGPDLAANVTLADGSYPFDTHAIFEVNGLKVAVIGAVTEETSALVSPDGIEGVTFGDPVEGVNKVAAELTASKAADVIIASYHEGAPLDDAPIADNEQSDTFRHIVEDTAPEVDAIFNAHTHRQYAYDAPNGASTRPVIQAGQYAENIAQVALTVDASGNVTKSDSSIVPTLEAVPEALESDPRIAEIRTIRDAAVAEADVLGAEVVGTQTGDLSRGKEYEPGSLVVAEDGTTSGGIVTTADNRAEESSLGGIISQSMLETVAATGRDVDAAIMNPGGLRADLLDDDGQITYKEAATVIPFANNLSVVSLKGVDVKNVLEEQWQLTADGEVPSRPYLQLGLSDNFTYIFDSSRPRMDRIVGLSIDDEPVQPDETYNLVMPTFLAAGGDNFHSLANNVGVQDTGLIDLDAFVTWIRSETSASPEGVTPDVKRNGFEILGLPENNTFVAGETYTLTVSKFNLTSLGFTQNLSIVGWIGQMELGAQTVDLSTPNQVEFTFTVPENGIAETSESRLAFLASQSGAVASLPVIVPPLVEPTPTATTEPTATAEPTPTASATAAPVPTTTSPAADGGSLATTGSDENAMFAAIAGALALLVAGGAALLLRRRAGSDA
;
A
#
# COMPACT_ATOMS: atom_id res chain seq x y z
N MET A 1 -14.50 55.07 -64.50
CA MET A 1 -14.59 55.69 -63.16
C MET A 1 -13.34 55.33 -62.36
N THR A 2 -12.96 56.19 -61.41
CA THR A 2 -11.89 56.07 -60.39
C THR A 2 -11.00 54.82 -60.37
N THR A 3 -9.90 54.89 -61.12
CA THR A 3 -8.51 54.52 -60.71
C THR A 3 -8.01 55.43 -59.55
N PRO A 4 -6.78 55.30 -58.97
CA PRO A 4 -5.56 54.54 -59.34
C PRO A 4 -5.20 53.45 -58.28
N THR A 5 -3.98 52.99 -57.93
CA THR A 5 -2.53 53.33 -58.13
C THR A 5 -1.73 52.01 -57.90
N ARG A 6 -0.66 51.60 -58.62
CA ARG A 6 0.74 52.10 -58.77
C ARG A 6 1.54 52.18 -57.45
N LYS A 7 2.84 51.80 -57.38
CA LYS A 7 3.84 51.44 -58.43
C LYS A 7 5.04 50.64 -57.87
N ARG A 8 5.81 50.05 -58.80
CA ARG A 8 7.15 49.43 -58.64
C ARG A 8 8.17 50.31 -57.88
N ALA A 9 9.11 49.70 -57.15
CA ALA A 9 10.56 49.71 -57.47
C ALA A 9 11.37 48.77 -56.54
N THR A 10 12.51 48.26 -57.02
CA THR A 10 13.52 47.53 -56.23
C THR A 10 14.70 48.44 -55.85
N ALA A 11 15.25 48.26 -54.66
CA ALA A 11 16.53 48.79 -54.19
C ALA A 11 17.12 47.80 -53.16
N ALA A 12 18.41 47.92 -52.81
CA ALA A 12 19.17 46.83 -52.19
C ALA A 12 19.87 47.19 -50.87
N ALA A 13 20.26 46.12 -50.17
CA ALA A 13 21.39 46.01 -49.24
C ALA A 13 21.30 46.60 -47.81
N ALA A 14 21.29 45.66 -46.84
CA ALA A 14 22.33 45.48 -45.82
C ALA A 14 22.26 46.20 -44.45
N VAL A 15 22.18 45.34 -43.41
CA VAL A 15 22.98 45.34 -42.16
C VAL A 15 22.50 46.14 -40.94
N LEU A 16 22.56 45.44 -39.79
CA LEU A 16 22.28 45.83 -38.38
C LEU A 16 20.82 46.23 -38.04
N GLY A 17 20.24 45.78 -36.91
CA GLY A 17 20.71 44.75 -35.98
C GLY A 17 20.14 44.86 -34.57
N THR A 18 19.25 43.94 -34.19
CA THR A 18 18.87 43.66 -32.79
C THR A 18 18.43 42.20 -32.69
N ALA A 19 18.96 41.46 -31.72
CA ALA A 19 18.53 40.08 -31.47
C ALA A 19 17.16 40.07 -30.79
N ALA A 20 16.17 39.44 -31.42
CA ALA A 20 14.96 39.03 -30.73
C ALA A 20 15.26 37.71 -30.01
N LEU A 21 15.71 37.80 -28.76
CA LEU A 21 15.66 36.69 -27.82
C LEU A 21 14.19 36.36 -27.55
N VAL A 22 13.60 35.54 -28.42
CA VAL A 22 12.40 34.78 -28.08
C VAL A 22 12.90 33.65 -27.18
N SER A 23 13.08 33.97 -25.89
CA SER A 23 13.10 32.97 -24.85
C SER A 23 11.71 32.34 -24.81
N ALA A 24 11.53 31.28 -25.61
CA ALA A 24 10.41 30.40 -25.46
C ALA A 24 10.51 29.82 -24.05
N PHE A 25 9.63 30.26 -23.15
CA PHE A 25 9.30 29.44 -22.01
C PHE A 25 8.67 28.18 -22.60
N ALA A 26 9.41 27.08 -22.58
CA ALA A 26 8.78 25.78 -22.63
C ALA A 26 7.75 25.78 -21.49
N ALA A 27 6.50 25.44 -21.80
CA ALA A 27 5.65 24.89 -20.77
C ALA A 27 6.33 23.59 -20.30
N PRO A 28 6.28 23.24 -19.00
CA PRO A 28 6.64 21.88 -18.60
C PRO A 28 5.80 20.92 -19.45
N ALA A 29 6.45 19.90 -20.00
CA ALA A 29 5.74 18.88 -20.77
C ALA A 29 4.83 18.12 -19.81
N GLY A 30 3.53 18.43 -19.86
CA GLY A 30 2.52 17.61 -19.18
C GLY A 30 2.58 16.22 -19.78
N ALA A 31 2.76 15.20 -18.92
CA ALA A 31 2.92 13.83 -19.37
C ALA A 31 1.69 13.40 -20.20
N ALA A 32 1.96 12.79 -21.36
CA ALA A 32 0.94 12.11 -22.14
C ALA A 32 0.90 10.65 -21.70
N VAL A 33 0.43 10.42 -20.47
CA VAL A 33 0.65 9.15 -19.75
C VAL A 33 0.06 7.95 -20.47
N LEU A 34 -1.03 8.07 -21.24
CA LEU A 34 -1.52 7.01 -22.10
C LEU A 34 -1.79 7.50 -23.53
N SER A 35 -1.25 6.79 -24.51
CA SER A 35 -1.52 7.01 -25.93
C SER A 35 -1.77 5.65 -26.62
N PRO A 36 -2.98 5.39 -27.15
CA PRO A 36 -3.27 4.19 -27.95
C PRO A 36 -2.70 4.29 -29.38
N SER A 37 -1.75 5.20 -29.62
CA SER A 37 -1.06 5.39 -30.89
C SER A 37 0.41 5.07 -30.70
N PHE A 38 0.87 4.00 -31.37
CA PHE A 38 2.29 3.69 -31.53
C PHE A 38 3.04 4.87 -32.15
N ILE A 39 4.31 5.02 -31.78
CA ILE A 39 5.21 6.01 -32.37
C ILE A 39 5.60 5.55 -33.78
N GLU A 40 5.56 6.46 -34.75
CA GLU A 40 5.89 6.22 -36.16
C GLU A 40 7.21 6.92 -36.53
N PRO A 41 8.11 6.29 -37.32
CA PRO A 41 9.39 6.90 -37.65
C PRO A 41 9.29 8.15 -38.52
N THR A 42 10.07 9.16 -38.16
CA THR A 42 10.19 10.42 -38.89
C THR A 42 11.01 10.23 -40.17
N ALA A 43 10.31 10.23 -41.30
CA ALA A 43 10.90 9.98 -42.62
C ALA A 43 12.17 10.81 -42.92
N GLY A 44 13.30 10.13 -43.08
CA GLY A 44 14.59 10.73 -43.41
C GLY A 44 15.50 11.03 -42.21
N ALA A 45 15.04 10.78 -40.98
CA ALA A 45 15.90 10.70 -39.80
C ALA A 45 16.50 9.29 -39.63
N LYS A 46 17.57 9.15 -38.85
CA LYS A 46 17.99 7.87 -38.28
C LYS A 46 17.39 7.76 -36.89
N GLN A 47 16.66 6.68 -36.63
CA GLN A 47 15.98 6.46 -35.36
C GLN A 47 16.09 5.00 -34.92
N ILE A 48 16.06 4.79 -33.61
CA ILE A 48 15.93 3.48 -32.97
C ILE A 48 14.66 3.48 -32.11
N ASN A 49 14.07 2.31 -31.95
CA ASN A 49 12.84 2.07 -31.23
C ASN A 49 13.11 1.15 -30.04
N LEU A 50 12.79 1.59 -28.82
CA LEU A 50 12.99 0.83 -27.60
C LEU A 50 11.60 0.48 -27.06
N VAL A 51 11.32 -0.80 -26.90
CA VAL A 51 10.03 -1.32 -26.43
C VAL A 51 10.27 -2.00 -25.09
N GLY A 52 10.10 -1.24 -24.01
CA GLY A 52 10.22 -1.72 -22.64
C GLY A 52 8.90 -2.26 -22.10
N PHE A 53 8.98 -3.20 -21.16
CA PHE A 53 7.87 -3.60 -20.31
C PHE A 53 8.41 -4.08 -18.95
N ASN A 54 7.60 -3.94 -17.92
CA ASN A 54 7.98 -4.17 -16.53
C ASN A 54 6.88 -4.93 -15.78
N ASP A 55 7.26 -5.56 -14.67
CA ASP A 55 6.36 -6.12 -13.65
C ASP A 55 5.35 -7.11 -14.28
N PHE A 56 5.85 -7.99 -15.16
CA PHE A 56 5.05 -8.94 -15.93
C PHE A 56 4.52 -10.09 -15.06
N HIS A 57 5.23 -10.49 -14.01
CA HIS A 57 4.83 -11.47 -12.98
C HIS A 57 4.06 -12.69 -13.53
N GLY A 58 4.56 -13.28 -14.62
CA GLY A 58 3.90 -14.39 -15.30
C GLY A 58 2.42 -14.23 -15.68
N ARG A 59 1.95 -13.02 -16.04
CA ARG A 59 0.60 -12.78 -16.58
C ARG A 59 0.47 -13.22 -18.06
N PHE A 60 0.87 -14.46 -18.36
CA PHE A 60 1.02 -14.95 -19.76
C PHE A 60 -0.30 -15.35 -20.47
N LEU A 61 -1.45 -15.33 -19.80
CA LEU A 61 -2.71 -15.87 -20.36
C LEU A 61 -3.20 -15.12 -21.61
N ASP A 62 -3.00 -13.80 -21.66
CA ASP A 62 -3.31 -12.95 -22.82
C ASP A 62 -2.05 -12.56 -23.61
N ALA A 63 -0.95 -13.31 -23.47
CA ALA A 63 0.34 -12.94 -24.06
C ALA A 63 0.35 -12.90 -25.59
N ASP A 64 -0.61 -13.51 -26.29
CA ASP A 64 -0.72 -13.32 -27.74
C ASP A 64 -1.24 -11.93 -28.12
N LEU A 65 -2.02 -11.28 -27.26
CA LEU A 65 -2.38 -9.85 -27.38
C LEU A 65 -1.18 -8.95 -27.05
N PHE A 66 -0.46 -9.25 -25.97
CA PHE A 66 0.74 -8.51 -25.57
C PHE A 66 1.84 -8.57 -26.64
N ALA A 67 2.17 -9.77 -27.12
CA ALA A 67 3.12 -9.96 -28.20
C ALA A 67 2.67 -9.24 -29.49
N ALA A 68 1.39 -9.32 -29.88
CA ALA A 68 0.88 -8.56 -31.01
C ALA A 68 1.05 -7.05 -30.85
N THR A 69 0.99 -6.54 -29.61
CA THR A 69 1.24 -5.12 -29.27
C THR A 69 2.71 -4.75 -29.48
N VAL A 70 3.66 -5.58 -29.00
CA VAL A 70 5.11 -5.42 -29.23
C VAL A 70 5.43 -5.45 -30.72
N LEU A 71 4.93 -6.46 -31.47
CA LEU A 71 5.16 -6.60 -32.90
C LEU A 71 4.57 -5.43 -33.70
N GLN A 72 3.44 -4.88 -33.28
CA GLN A 72 2.87 -3.68 -33.92
C GLN A 72 3.68 -2.41 -33.62
N ALA A 73 4.24 -2.26 -32.41
CA ALA A 73 5.17 -1.16 -32.08
C ALA A 73 6.46 -1.22 -32.90
N GLN A 74 6.97 -2.42 -33.19
CA GLN A 74 8.13 -2.63 -34.05
C GLN A 74 7.82 -2.38 -35.54
N GLN A 75 6.60 -2.64 -36.01
CA GLN A 75 6.25 -2.67 -37.43
C GLN A 75 6.58 -1.38 -38.20
N GLY A 76 6.43 -0.19 -37.59
CA GLY A 76 6.77 1.08 -38.24
C GLY A 76 8.27 1.24 -38.48
N PHE A 77 9.10 0.83 -37.51
CA PHE A 77 10.56 0.97 -37.55
C PHE A 77 11.29 -0.19 -38.23
N GLY A 78 10.73 -1.39 -38.18
CA GLY A 78 11.44 -2.64 -38.45
C GLY A 78 12.03 -3.24 -37.17
N GLU A 79 12.05 -4.57 -37.09
CA GLU A 79 12.61 -5.32 -35.95
C GLU A 79 14.12 -5.04 -35.81
N GLU A 80 14.86 -4.91 -36.92
CA GLU A 80 16.31 -4.63 -36.92
C GLU A 80 16.68 -3.19 -36.50
N ASN A 81 15.67 -2.34 -36.32
CA ASN A 81 15.80 -0.98 -35.82
C ASN A 81 15.11 -0.81 -34.45
N SER A 82 14.70 -1.93 -33.84
CA SER A 82 14.06 -2.01 -32.53
C SER A 82 14.91 -2.78 -31.51
N LEU A 83 14.58 -2.65 -30.22
CA LEU A 83 15.09 -3.47 -29.12
C LEU A 83 13.98 -3.67 -28.08
N VAL A 84 13.76 -4.90 -27.61
CA VAL A 84 12.74 -5.27 -26.62
C VAL A 84 13.39 -5.50 -25.25
N ILE A 85 12.97 -4.72 -24.25
CA ILE A 85 13.59 -4.68 -22.92
C ILE A 85 12.60 -5.21 -21.89
N SER A 86 12.98 -6.26 -21.16
CA SER A 86 12.32 -6.62 -19.90
C SER A 86 13.01 -5.89 -18.75
N ASN A 87 12.21 -5.17 -17.95
CA ASN A 87 12.68 -4.20 -16.95
C ASN A 87 12.64 -4.74 -15.50
N GLY A 88 12.72 -6.07 -15.34
CA GLY A 88 12.59 -6.77 -14.07
C GLY A 88 11.17 -7.22 -13.75
N ASP A 89 11.08 -8.16 -12.80
CA ASP A 89 9.87 -8.85 -12.36
C ASP A 89 9.10 -9.46 -13.54
N ALA A 90 9.82 -10.20 -14.38
CA ALA A 90 9.22 -11.07 -15.38
C ALA A 90 8.52 -12.26 -14.73
N VAL A 91 9.09 -12.76 -13.63
CA VAL A 91 8.64 -13.92 -12.84
C VAL A 91 8.23 -13.52 -11.42
N GLY A 92 7.80 -14.49 -10.59
CA GLY A 92 7.43 -14.27 -9.19
C GLY A 92 6.17 -13.43 -8.98
N ALA A 93 5.63 -13.46 -7.74
CA ALA A 93 4.25 -13.01 -7.41
C ALA A 93 3.16 -13.49 -8.42
N SER A 94 3.40 -14.66 -9.03
CA SER A 94 2.89 -15.06 -10.35
C SER A 94 1.45 -15.59 -10.36
N LEU A 95 0.80 -15.55 -11.53
CA LEU A 95 -0.46 -16.30 -11.73
C LEU A 95 -0.22 -17.79 -11.48
N PHE A 96 -1.23 -18.49 -10.95
CA PHE A 96 -1.11 -19.90 -10.58
C PHE A 96 -0.56 -20.78 -11.71
N GLU A 97 -1.05 -20.56 -12.94
CA GLU A 97 -0.62 -21.29 -14.14
C GLU A 97 0.89 -21.12 -14.44
N SER A 98 1.51 -20.05 -13.96
CA SER A 98 2.93 -19.76 -14.11
C SER A 98 3.74 -20.26 -12.91
N SER A 99 3.33 -19.89 -11.68
CA SER A 99 4.07 -20.21 -10.46
C SER A 99 4.15 -21.72 -10.17
N ILE A 100 3.10 -22.49 -10.45
CA ILE A 100 3.11 -23.96 -10.31
C ILE A 100 4.07 -24.67 -11.27
N GLN A 101 4.53 -23.97 -12.31
CA GLN A 101 5.54 -24.42 -13.28
C GLN A 101 6.85 -23.62 -13.17
N GLN A 102 7.11 -23.02 -12.00
CA GLN A 102 8.31 -22.22 -11.69
C GLN A 102 8.54 -21.08 -12.69
N ASP A 103 7.47 -20.51 -13.25
CA ASP A 103 7.47 -19.46 -14.26
C ASP A 103 8.13 -19.81 -15.61
N GLN A 104 8.51 -21.07 -15.85
CA GLN A 104 9.05 -21.50 -17.15
C GLN A 104 8.12 -21.16 -18.35
N PRO A 105 6.77 -21.33 -18.27
CA PRO A 105 5.88 -20.94 -19.37
C PRO A 105 5.97 -19.44 -19.73
N THR A 106 6.20 -18.59 -18.74
CA THR A 106 6.34 -17.15 -18.91
C THR A 106 7.64 -16.81 -19.62
N ILE A 107 8.75 -17.41 -19.20
CA ILE A 107 10.05 -17.24 -19.85
C ILE A 107 9.98 -17.75 -21.29
N ASP A 108 9.37 -18.92 -21.53
CA ASP A 108 9.18 -19.50 -22.87
C ASP A 108 8.33 -18.59 -23.78
N VAL A 109 7.25 -17.99 -23.26
CA VAL A 109 6.40 -17.03 -23.98
C VAL A 109 7.17 -15.75 -24.33
N LEU A 110 7.89 -15.15 -23.39
CA LEU A 110 8.65 -13.92 -23.59
C LEU A 110 9.86 -14.13 -24.52
N ASN A 111 10.56 -15.26 -24.38
CA ASN A 111 11.58 -15.72 -25.33
C ASN A 111 11.02 -15.83 -26.77
N THR A 112 9.80 -16.34 -26.90
CA THR A 112 9.12 -16.55 -28.18
C THR A 112 8.60 -15.23 -28.78
N MET A 113 8.16 -14.30 -27.95
CA MET A 113 7.82 -12.93 -28.36
C MET A 113 9.05 -12.21 -28.96
N GLY A 114 10.22 -12.44 -28.37
CA GLY A 114 11.49 -11.85 -28.79
C GLY A 114 11.94 -10.70 -27.89
N VAL A 115 11.99 -10.93 -26.57
CA VAL A 115 12.77 -10.08 -25.65
C VAL A 115 14.26 -10.15 -26.04
N ASP A 116 14.98 -9.03 -26.04
CA ASP A 116 16.41 -8.96 -26.37
C ASP A 116 17.31 -8.90 -25.13
N VAL A 117 16.79 -8.40 -24.01
CA VAL A 117 17.55 -8.11 -22.78
C VAL A 117 16.65 -8.14 -21.54
N TRP A 118 17.21 -8.62 -20.44
CA TRP A 118 16.50 -8.89 -19.19
C TRP A 118 17.18 -8.16 -18.03
N THR A 119 16.53 -7.17 -17.44
CA THR A 119 16.98 -6.61 -16.15
C THR A 119 16.42 -7.47 -15.03
N GLN A 120 17.19 -7.71 -13.96
CA GLN A 120 16.64 -8.39 -12.77
C GLN A 120 15.81 -7.39 -11.95
N GLY A 121 14.61 -7.80 -11.56
CA GLY A 121 13.83 -7.20 -10.49
C GLY A 121 14.04 -7.91 -9.16
N ASN A 122 13.20 -7.63 -8.16
CA ASN A 122 13.32 -8.31 -6.87
C ASN A 122 12.73 -9.73 -6.90
N HIS A 123 11.68 -9.97 -7.68
CA HIS A 123 11.00 -11.27 -7.72
C HIS A 123 11.79 -12.35 -8.49
N GLU A 124 12.75 -11.96 -9.33
CA GLU A 124 13.78 -12.90 -9.82
C GLU A 124 14.62 -13.52 -8.69
N PHE A 125 14.63 -12.94 -7.48
CA PHE A 125 15.32 -13.49 -6.30
C PHE A 125 14.39 -14.22 -5.30
N ASP A 126 13.10 -14.42 -5.59
CA ASP A 126 12.13 -15.11 -4.71
C ASP A 126 12.63 -16.50 -4.25
N GLN A 127 13.25 -17.24 -5.17
CA GLN A 127 13.80 -18.58 -4.95
C GLN A 127 15.30 -18.57 -4.60
N GLY A 128 15.86 -17.38 -4.33
CA GLY A 128 17.26 -17.16 -3.95
C GLY A 128 18.23 -17.06 -5.14
N ILE A 129 19.46 -16.65 -4.82
CA ILE A 129 20.53 -16.34 -5.79
C ILE A 129 20.92 -17.54 -6.67
N ASP A 130 20.85 -18.76 -6.12
CA ASP A 130 21.16 -20.01 -6.84
C ASP A 130 20.11 -20.33 -7.92
N ASP A 131 18.85 -19.92 -7.75
CA ASP A 131 17.80 -20.10 -8.76
C ASP A 131 17.86 -18.97 -9.82
N ALA A 132 18.08 -17.73 -9.37
CA ALA A 132 18.23 -16.56 -10.22
C ALA A 132 19.42 -16.70 -11.21
N THR A 133 20.63 -16.97 -10.68
CA THR A 133 21.83 -17.17 -11.50
C THR A 133 21.91 -18.54 -12.16
N GLY A 134 21.13 -19.51 -11.68
CA GLY A 134 21.14 -20.89 -12.15
C GLY A 134 20.05 -21.19 -13.17
N ARG A 135 18.80 -21.22 -12.72
CA ARG A 135 17.64 -21.67 -13.52
C ARG A 135 17.10 -20.54 -14.40
N LEU A 136 16.84 -19.36 -13.83
CA LEU A 136 16.25 -18.23 -14.55
C LEU A 136 17.20 -17.73 -15.66
N ALA A 137 18.44 -17.37 -15.31
CA ALA A 137 19.47 -16.94 -16.27
C ALA A 137 19.99 -18.05 -17.22
N SER A 138 19.50 -19.31 -17.10
CA SER A 138 19.70 -20.37 -18.11
C SER A 138 18.48 -20.60 -19.01
N ALA A 139 17.33 -20.01 -18.66
CA ALA A 139 16.07 -20.12 -19.38
C ALA A 139 15.80 -18.90 -20.28
N THR A 140 16.34 -17.73 -19.95
CA THR A 140 16.30 -16.50 -20.75
C THR A 140 17.02 -16.68 -22.10
N ASN A 141 16.56 -15.95 -23.12
CA ASN A 141 17.15 -15.94 -24.47
C ASN A 141 18.23 -14.86 -24.68
N GLY A 142 18.39 -13.95 -23.73
CA GLY A 142 19.25 -12.77 -23.77
C GLY A 142 20.07 -12.61 -22.48
N PRO A 143 20.83 -11.51 -22.34
CA PRO A 143 21.63 -11.28 -21.15
C PRO A 143 20.80 -10.74 -19.98
N ASP A 144 20.97 -11.35 -18.82
CA ASP A 144 20.45 -10.93 -17.52
C ASP A 144 21.36 -9.87 -16.86
N LEU A 145 20.77 -8.75 -16.45
CA LEU A 145 21.49 -7.52 -16.08
C LEU A 145 21.22 -7.04 -14.65
N ALA A 146 22.29 -6.84 -13.86
CA ALA A 146 22.24 -6.21 -12.54
C ALA A 146 23.58 -5.53 -12.15
N ALA A 147 23.73 -4.23 -12.44
CA ALA A 147 24.95 -3.44 -12.27
C ALA A 147 25.30 -3.04 -10.81
N ASN A 148 24.36 -3.22 -9.89
CA ASN A 148 24.48 -2.88 -8.47
C ASN A 148 24.46 -4.11 -7.53
N VAL A 149 24.20 -5.31 -8.05
CA VAL A 149 24.21 -6.56 -7.26
C VAL A 149 25.62 -7.15 -7.25
N THR A 150 26.16 -7.47 -6.08
CA THR A 150 27.49 -8.08 -5.95
C THR A 150 27.50 -9.25 -4.96
N LEU A 151 28.44 -10.18 -5.16
CA LEU A 151 28.71 -11.27 -4.22
C LEU A 151 29.78 -10.85 -3.20
N ALA A 152 29.90 -11.59 -2.10
CA ALA A 152 30.82 -11.31 -0.99
C ALA A 152 32.33 -11.25 -1.35
N ASP A 153 32.74 -11.65 -2.55
CA ASP A 153 34.12 -11.47 -3.07
C ASP A 153 34.30 -10.21 -3.95
N GLY A 154 33.22 -9.46 -4.21
CA GLY A 154 33.17 -8.27 -5.06
C GLY A 154 32.94 -8.57 -6.55
N SER A 155 32.60 -9.80 -6.92
CA SER A 155 32.16 -10.15 -8.28
C SER A 155 30.68 -9.82 -8.51
N TYR A 156 30.31 -9.69 -9.79
CA TYR A 156 28.92 -9.56 -10.23
C TYR A 156 28.35 -10.95 -10.54
N PRO A 157 27.16 -11.32 -10.02
CA PRO A 157 26.50 -12.58 -10.33
C PRO A 157 25.82 -12.58 -11.72
N PHE A 158 25.49 -11.40 -12.24
CA PHE A 158 24.88 -11.17 -13.56
C PHE A 158 25.81 -10.31 -14.44
N ASP A 159 25.46 -10.12 -15.71
CA ASP A 159 26.13 -9.08 -16.50
C ASP A 159 25.74 -7.70 -15.96
N THR A 160 26.61 -6.70 -16.13
CA THR A 160 26.30 -5.32 -15.70
C THR A 160 25.60 -4.52 -16.80
N HIS A 161 25.83 -4.89 -18.05
CA HIS A 161 25.26 -4.25 -19.24
C HIS A 161 25.41 -5.17 -20.44
N ALA A 162 24.60 -4.93 -21.47
CA ALA A 162 24.74 -5.54 -22.79
C ALA A 162 24.77 -4.47 -23.88
N ILE A 163 25.36 -4.78 -25.05
CA ILE A 163 25.50 -3.84 -26.18
C ILE A 163 24.98 -4.48 -27.47
N PHE A 164 23.97 -3.86 -28.07
CA PHE A 164 23.25 -4.33 -29.26
C PHE A 164 23.56 -3.45 -30.48
N GLU A 165 23.49 -4.01 -31.69
CA GLU A 165 23.61 -3.24 -32.95
C GLU A 165 22.23 -2.96 -33.54
N VAL A 166 21.63 -1.81 -33.18
CA VAL A 166 20.27 -1.40 -33.56
C VAL A 166 20.33 -0.31 -34.62
N ASN A 167 19.76 -0.53 -35.81
CA ASN A 167 19.93 0.37 -36.98
C ASN A 167 21.42 0.67 -37.31
N GLY A 168 22.36 -0.21 -36.95
CA GLY A 168 23.80 0.09 -37.06
C GLY A 168 24.23 1.26 -36.17
N LEU A 169 23.71 1.34 -34.95
CA LEU A 169 24.25 2.06 -33.79
C LEU A 169 24.51 1.04 -32.69
N LYS A 170 25.45 1.33 -31.80
CA LYS A 170 25.64 0.55 -30.60
C LYS A 170 24.80 1.11 -29.46
N VAL A 171 23.76 0.38 -29.08
CA VAL A 171 22.90 0.71 -27.94
C VAL A 171 23.33 -0.13 -26.76
N ALA A 172 23.79 0.50 -25.68
CA ALA A 172 24.03 -0.18 -24.42
C ALA A 172 22.77 -0.12 -23.54
N VAL A 173 22.42 -1.23 -22.91
CA VAL A 173 21.42 -1.29 -21.82
C VAL A 173 22.16 -1.67 -20.56
N ILE A 174 21.97 -0.88 -19.49
CA ILE A 174 22.53 -1.13 -18.16
C ILE A 174 21.34 -1.42 -17.24
N GLY A 175 21.26 -2.64 -16.70
CA GLY A 175 20.22 -3.03 -15.75
C GLY A 175 20.66 -2.80 -14.31
N ALA A 176 19.75 -2.42 -13.41
CA ALA A 176 19.98 -2.36 -11.96
C ALA A 176 18.67 -2.58 -11.20
N VAL A 177 18.72 -3.25 -10.06
CA VAL A 177 17.56 -3.59 -9.21
C VAL A 177 17.48 -2.65 -8.00
N THR A 178 16.31 -2.47 -7.38
CA THR A 178 16.16 -1.73 -6.11
C THR A 178 17.11 -2.26 -5.01
N GLU A 179 17.55 -1.39 -4.10
CA GLU A 179 18.27 -1.84 -2.90
C GLU A 179 17.37 -2.53 -1.87
N GLU A 180 16.04 -2.32 -1.97
CA GLU A 180 15.04 -2.92 -1.08
C GLU A 180 14.91 -4.44 -1.24
N THR A 181 15.42 -5.06 -2.31
CA THR A 181 15.39 -6.53 -2.51
C THR A 181 15.89 -7.30 -1.28
N SER A 182 16.90 -6.75 -0.59
CA SER A 182 17.46 -7.33 0.64
C SER A 182 16.48 -7.42 1.83
N ALA A 183 15.33 -6.74 1.78
CA ALA A 183 14.23 -6.79 2.73
C ALA A 183 12.93 -7.38 2.14
N LEU A 184 12.86 -7.56 0.81
CA LEU A 184 11.69 -8.08 0.10
C LEU A 184 11.72 -9.60 -0.12
N VAL A 185 12.91 -10.22 -0.22
CA VAL A 185 13.07 -11.67 -0.41
C VAL A 185 13.73 -12.36 0.80
N SER A 186 13.58 -13.69 0.88
CA SER A 186 14.07 -14.51 1.99
C SER A 186 15.59 -14.33 2.24
N PRO A 187 16.02 -13.84 3.42
CA PRO A 187 17.43 -13.57 3.71
C PRO A 187 18.36 -14.81 3.59
N ASP A 188 17.84 -16.01 3.88
CA ASP A 188 18.59 -17.26 3.73
C ASP A 188 18.85 -17.60 2.25
N GLY A 189 18.00 -17.14 1.33
CA GLY A 189 18.14 -17.33 -0.13
C GLY A 189 19.15 -16.38 -0.78
N ILE A 190 19.59 -15.33 -0.07
CA ILE A 190 20.52 -14.30 -0.56
C ILE A 190 21.78 -14.15 0.34
N GLU A 191 22.16 -15.18 1.11
CA GLU A 191 23.35 -15.12 1.98
C GLU A 191 24.61 -14.75 1.17
N GLY A 192 25.23 -13.61 1.52
CA GLY A 192 26.45 -13.14 0.87
C GLY A 192 26.24 -12.38 -0.45
N VAL A 193 25.00 -12.11 -0.84
CA VAL A 193 24.65 -11.11 -1.86
C VAL A 193 24.63 -9.72 -1.22
N THR A 194 24.95 -8.68 -1.98
CA THR A 194 24.82 -7.28 -1.59
C THR A 194 24.16 -6.51 -2.73
N PHE A 195 22.99 -5.97 -2.45
CA PHE A 195 22.27 -5.03 -3.30
C PHE A 195 22.76 -3.63 -2.91
N GLY A 196 23.49 -2.97 -3.82
CA GLY A 196 23.98 -1.60 -3.62
C GLY A 196 23.08 -0.57 -4.28
N ASP A 197 23.44 0.71 -4.14
CA ASP A 197 22.75 1.83 -4.78
C ASP A 197 22.60 1.60 -6.32
N PRO A 198 21.37 1.64 -6.88
CA PRO A 198 21.15 1.38 -8.30
C PRO A 198 21.82 2.43 -9.20
N VAL A 199 21.81 3.70 -8.78
CA VAL A 199 22.30 4.85 -9.52
C VAL A 199 23.83 4.89 -9.49
N GLU A 200 24.50 4.59 -8.38
CA GLU A 200 25.95 4.38 -8.35
C GLU A 200 26.37 3.23 -9.29
N GLY A 201 25.63 2.12 -9.29
CA GLY A 201 25.85 0.97 -10.18
C GLY A 201 25.80 1.35 -11.66
N VAL A 202 24.71 2.01 -12.09
CA VAL A 202 24.56 2.48 -13.47
C VAL A 202 25.59 3.54 -13.84
N ASN A 203 25.84 4.53 -12.96
CA ASN A 203 26.77 5.63 -13.22
C ASN A 203 28.21 5.13 -13.44
N LYS A 204 28.64 4.13 -12.66
CA LYS A 204 29.93 3.45 -12.84
C LYS A 204 30.04 2.85 -14.24
N VAL A 205 29.04 2.09 -14.68
CA VAL A 205 29.05 1.40 -15.97
C VAL A 205 28.95 2.38 -17.14
N ALA A 206 28.10 3.41 -17.04
CA ALA A 206 27.98 4.47 -18.04
C ALA A 206 29.31 5.23 -18.25
N ALA A 207 30.04 5.48 -17.16
CA ALA A 207 31.37 6.08 -17.22
C ALA A 207 32.42 5.16 -17.92
N GLU A 208 32.38 3.86 -17.67
CA GLU A 208 33.26 2.87 -18.32
C GLU A 208 32.94 2.74 -19.84
N LEU A 209 31.66 2.70 -20.20
CA LEU A 209 31.19 2.70 -21.60
C LEU A 209 31.61 3.97 -22.36
N THR A 210 31.43 5.13 -21.74
CA THR A 210 31.81 6.44 -22.32
C THR A 210 33.33 6.59 -22.46
N ALA A 211 34.10 6.19 -21.43
CA ALA A 211 35.56 6.28 -21.46
C ALA A 211 36.18 5.36 -22.52
N SER A 212 35.59 4.18 -22.74
CA SER A 212 36.02 3.22 -23.76
C SER A 212 35.47 3.52 -25.17
N LYS A 213 34.37 4.29 -25.27
CA LYS A 213 33.56 4.48 -26.48
C LYS A 213 32.99 3.16 -27.00
N ALA A 214 32.48 2.37 -26.07
CA ALA A 214 31.91 1.07 -26.37
C ALA A 214 30.54 1.17 -27.05
N ALA A 215 29.74 2.18 -26.70
CA ALA A 215 28.39 2.45 -27.21
C ALA A 215 28.29 3.84 -27.88
N ASP A 216 27.24 4.01 -28.69
CA ASP A 216 26.80 5.30 -29.25
C ASP A 216 25.63 5.90 -28.43
N VAL A 217 24.78 5.04 -27.86
CA VAL A 217 23.61 5.39 -27.03
C VAL A 217 23.64 4.55 -25.74
N ILE A 218 23.29 5.13 -24.59
CA ILE A 218 23.25 4.44 -23.29
C ILE A 218 21.85 4.54 -22.66
N ILE A 219 21.26 3.40 -22.34
CA ILE A 219 19.95 3.26 -21.70
C ILE A 219 20.14 2.72 -20.28
N ALA A 220 19.50 3.36 -19.29
CA ALA A 220 19.35 2.78 -17.96
C ALA A 220 18.00 2.06 -17.85
N SER A 221 18.05 0.85 -17.31
CA SER A 221 16.90 0.01 -17.00
C SER A 221 16.93 -0.23 -15.50
N TYR A 222 16.16 0.55 -14.75
CA TYR A 222 16.01 0.39 -13.31
C TYR A 222 14.79 -0.47 -13.02
N HIS A 223 14.98 -1.51 -12.22
CA HIS A 223 13.92 -2.09 -11.42
C HIS A 223 13.78 -1.34 -10.09
N GLU A 224 13.41 -0.07 -10.25
CA GLU A 224 13.10 0.93 -9.22
C GLU A 224 12.28 2.04 -9.90
N GLY A 225 11.46 2.81 -9.18
CA GLY A 225 10.47 3.69 -9.77
C GLY A 225 10.02 4.91 -8.94
N ALA A 226 8.86 5.44 -9.31
CA ALA A 226 8.24 6.61 -8.67
C ALA A 226 6.96 6.19 -7.93
N PRO A 227 6.67 6.70 -6.73
CA PRO A 227 5.58 6.17 -5.91
C PRO A 227 4.16 6.47 -6.44
N LEU A 228 3.98 7.51 -7.27
CA LEU A 228 2.66 8.00 -7.72
C LEU A 228 2.37 7.73 -9.20
N ASP A 229 1.10 7.39 -9.46
CA ASP A 229 0.51 7.14 -10.78
C ASP A 229 -0.03 8.43 -11.43
N ASP A 230 0.09 8.61 -12.76
CA ASP A 230 -0.38 9.78 -13.53
C ASP A 230 -0.02 11.17 -12.93
N ALA A 231 1.06 11.22 -12.13
CA ALA A 231 1.45 12.41 -11.38
C ALA A 231 2.39 13.33 -12.18
N PRO A 232 2.39 14.64 -11.94
CA PRO A 232 3.45 15.54 -12.37
C PRO A 232 4.82 15.10 -11.82
N ILE A 233 5.89 15.22 -12.63
CA ILE A 233 7.24 14.80 -12.20
C ILE A 233 7.67 15.46 -10.88
N ALA A 234 7.33 16.73 -10.68
CA ALA A 234 7.67 17.49 -9.46
C ALA A 234 6.96 16.99 -8.18
N ASP A 235 5.89 16.21 -8.31
CA ASP A 235 5.23 15.57 -7.18
C ASP A 235 5.88 14.20 -6.87
N ASN A 236 6.30 13.47 -7.91
CA ASN A 236 7.09 12.24 -7.76
C ASN A 236 8.55 12.51 -7.30
N GLU A 237 9.15 13.63 -7.67
CA GLU A 237 10.47 14.12 -7.18
C GLU A 237 10.46 14.50 -5.67
N GLN A 238 9.30 14.43 -5.00
CA GLN A 238 9.25 14.46 -3.53
C GLN A 238 9.76 13.16 -2.89
N SER A 239 9.77 12.03 -3.63
CA SER A 239 10.52 10.83 -3.25
C SER A 239 12.01 11.08 -3.44
N ASP A 240 12.80 10.84 -2.39
CA ASP A 240 14.26 10.94 -2.45
C ASP A 240 14.86 9.91 -3.42
N THR A 241 14.32 8.68 -3.45
CA THR A 241 14.74 7.59 -4.36
C THR A 241 14.49 7.95 -5.83
N PHE A 242 13.28 8.40 -6.17
CA PHE A 242 12.97 8.75 -7.56
C PHE A 242 13.71 10.02 -8.01
N ARG A 243 13.87 11.01 -7.12
CA ARG A 243 14.66 12.20 -7.42
C ARG A 243 16.13 11.86 -7.62
N HIS A 244 16.69 10.89 -6.88
CA HIS A 244 18.06 10.41 -7.10
C HIS A 244 18.21 9.79 -8.51
N ILE A 245 17.26 8.95 -8.94
CA ILE A 245 17.22 8.42 -10.32
C ILE A 245 17.16 9.54 -11.35
N VAL A 246 16.31 10.56 -11.17
CA VAL A 246 16.16 11.65 -12.15
C VAL A 246 17.35 12.59 -12.19
N GLU A 247 17.80 13.11 -11.04
CA GLU A 247 18.81 14.16 -10.93
C GLU A 247 20.26 13.64 -11.01
N ASP A 248 20.57 12.49 -10.40
CA ASP A 248 21.94 12.00 -10.23
C ASP A 248 22.36 10.87 -11.20
N THR A 249 21.44 10.27 -11.95
CA THR A 249 21.79 9.37 -13.06
C THR A 249 22.60 10.14 -14.13
N ALA A 250 23.75 9.60 -14.53
CA ALA A 250 24.77 10.28 -15.33
C ALA A 250 24.18 10.92 -16.60
N PRO A 251 24.64 12.12 -17.00
CA PRO A 251 24.09 12.83 -18.15
C PRO A 251 24.35 12.14 -19.49
N GLU A 252 25.31 11.21 -19.54
CA GLU A 252 25.56 10.30 -20.65
C GLU A 252 24.50 9.20 -20.84
N VAL A 253 23.52 9.06 -19.93
CA VAL A 253 22.35 8.17 -20.09
C VAL A 253 21.25 8.91 -20.85
N ASP A 254 20.93 8.43 -22.05
CA ASP A 254 20.02 9.03 -23.03
C ASP A 254 18.53 8.82 -22.72
N ALA A 255 18.18 7.72 -22.05
CA ALA A 255 16.82 7.40 -21.61
C ALA A 255 16.84 6.45 -20.41
N ILE A 256 15.79 6.54 -19.59
CA ILE A 256 15.60 5.74 -18.38
C ILE A 256 14.26 5.00 -18.48
N PHE A 257 14.29 3.68 -18.31
CA PHE A 257 13.11 2.86 -18.03
C PHE A 257 13.10 2.49 -16.55
N ASN A 258 11.94 2.62 -15.90
CA ASN A 258 11.66 2.24 -14.52
C ASN A 258 10.71 1.03 -14.45
N ALA A 259 10.53 0.50 -13.25
CA ALA A 259 9.65 -0.62 -12.91
C ALA A 259 9.36 -0.62 -11.40
N HIS A 260 9.04 -1.76 -10.79
CA HIS A 260 8.93 -2.02 -9.34
C HIS A 260 7.74 -1.36 -8.63
N THR A 261 7.46 -0.09 -8.93
CA THR A 261 6.37 0.68 -8.29
C THR A 261 5.00 0.45 -8.95
N HIS A 262 4.94 -0.29 -10.05
CA HIS A 262 3.74 -0.61 -10.83
C HIS A 262 2.93 0.64 -11.24
N ARG A 263 3.61 1.69 -11.70
CA ARG A 263 3.04 3.00 -12.07
C ARG A 263 3.12 3.28 -13.56
N GLN A 264 2.18 4.07 -14.05
CA GLN A 264 2.13 4.58 -15.42
C GLN A 264 2.57 6.05 -15.41
N TYR A 265 3.76 6.32 -15.96
CA TYR A 265 4.23 7.68 -16.21
C TYR A 265 5.21 7.73 -17.38
N ALA A 266 5.22 8.85 -18.11
CA ALA A 266 6.17 9.13 -19.19
C ALA A 266 6.57 10.61 -19.16
N TYR A 267 7.80 10.89 -18.74
CA TYR A 267 8.35 12.22 -18.56
C TYR A 267 9.47 12.53 -19.56
N ASP A 268 9.56 13.80 -19.97
CA ASP A 268 10.75 14.37 -20.61
C ASP A 268 11.55 15.13 -19.54
N ALA A 269 12.26 14.38 -18.70
CA ALA A 269 12.89 14.86 -17.47
C ALA A 269 14.19 15.63 -17.72
N PRO A 270 14.64 16.53 -16.82
CA PRO A 270 15.87 17.30 -17.04
C PRO A 270 17.12 16.43 -17.20
N ASN A 271 17.93 16.72 -18.23
CA ASN A 271 19.30 16.22 -18.36
C ASN A 271 20.23 17.38 -18.75
N GLY A 272 20.75 18.08 -17.73
CA GLY A 272 21.72 19.18 -17.87
C GLY A 272 21.17 20.41 -18.60
N ALA A 273 21.39 20.48 -19.92
CA ALA A 273 20.90 21.55 -20.79
C ALA A 273 19.85 21.07 -21.82
N SER A 274 19.44 19.82 -21.67
CA SER A 274 18.54 19.02 -22.51
C SER A 274 17.56 18.27 -21.61
N THR A 275 16.77 17.36 -22.18
CA THR A 275 15.85 16.47 -21.47
C THR A 275 16.06 15.02 -21.93
N ARG A 276 15.61 14.05 -21.13
CA ARG A 276 15.64 12.60 -21.42
C ARG A 276 14.32 11.93 -21.05
N PRO A 277 13.89 10.87 -21.77
CA PRO A 277 12.77 10.04 -21.36
C PRO A 277 13.01 9.39 -20.00
N VAL A 278 12.00 9.42 -19.13
CA VAL A 278 11.90 8.62 -17.90
C VAL A 278 10.49 8.01 -17.88
N ILE A 279 10.39 6.68 -17.98
CA ILE A 279 9.12 5.99 -18.30
C ILE A 279 8.92 4.68 -17.51
N GLN A 280 7.68 4.37 -17.13
CA GLN A 280 7.25 3.10 -16.53
C GLN A 280 5.87 2.71 -17.10
N ALA A 281 5.62 1.43 -17.43
CA ALA A 281 4.46 1.00 -18.22
C ALA A 281 3.26 0.49 -17.41
N GLY A 282 3.20 0.73 -16.10
CA GLY A 282 2.25 0.05 -15.21
C GLY A 282 2.78 -1.31 -14.80
N GLN A 283 2.07 -2.39 -15.13
CA GLN A 283 2.36 -3.77 -14.68
C GLN A 283 1.67 -4.79 -15.60
N TYR A 284 1.87 -6.08 -15.34
CA TYR A 284 0.98 -7.19 -15.73
C TYR A 284 0.67 -7.32 -17.23
N ALA A 285 1.58 -6.86 -18.11
CA ALA A 285 1.33 -6.76 -19.55
C ALA A 285 0.11 -5.90 -19.94
N GLU A 286 -0.31 -4.95 -19.08
CA GLU A 286 -1.36 -3.98 -19.39
C GLU A 286 -0.94 -3.01 -20.51
N ASN A 287 0.34 -2.65 -20.57
CA ASN A 287 0.91 -1.73 -21.57
C ASN A 287 2.36 -2.10 -21.95
N ILE A 288 2.87 -1.44 -22.99
CA ILE A 288 4.30 -1.31 -23.30
C ILE A 288 4.77 0.15 -23.16
N ALA A 289 6.03 0.34 -22.77
CA ALA A 289 6.72 1.64 -22.84
C ALA A 289 7.50 1.73 -24.17
N GLN A 290 7.01 2.52 -25.12
CA GLN A 290 7.69 2.77 -26.39
C GLN A 290 8.49 4.08 -26.32
N VAL A 291 9.79 4.03 -26.59
CA VAL A 291 10.68 5.21 -26.68
C VAL A 291 11.42 5.23 -28.02
N ALA A 292 11.27 6.31 -28.78
CA ALA A 292 11.92 6.49 -30.07
C ALA A 292 13.03 7.56 -29.99
N LEU A 293 14.29 7.15 -30.16
CA LEU A 293 15.45 8.04 -30.09
C LEU A 293 15.96 8.40 -31.49
N THR A 294 16.20 9.70 -31.72
CA THR A 294 16.69 10.24 -32.99
C THR A 294 18.16 10.59 -32.89
N VAL A 295 19.00 9.86 -33.62
CA VAL A 295 20.46 9.88 -33.41
C VAL A 295 21.18 10.50 -34.62
N ASP A 296 22.13 11.39 -34.36
CA ASP A 296 22.89 12.07 -35.41
C ASP A 296 24.03 11.22 -36.00
N ALA A 297 24.67 11.72 -37.05
CA ALA A 297 25.78 11.03 -37.72
C ALA A 297 27.11 11.01 -36.91
N SER A 298 27.10 11.50 -35.67
CA SER A 298 28.20 11.50 -34.72
C SER A 298 27.93 10.60 -33.50
N GLY A 299 26.72 10.02 -33.39
CA GLY A 299 26.26 9.17 -32.29
C GLY A 299 25.36 9.87 -31.27
N ASN A 300 25.18 11.19 -31.31
CA ASN A 300 24.43 11.90 -30.27
C ASN A 300 22.91 11.73 -30.44
N VAL A 301 22.16 11.50 -29.37
CA VAL A 301 20.70 11.70 -29.37
C VAL A 301 20.37 13.18 -29.53
N THR A 302 19.38 13.48 -30.37
CA THR A 302 18.99 14.85 -30.76
C THR A 302 17.50 15.15 -30.65
N LYS A 303 16.66 14.10 -30.51
CA LYS A 303 15.23 14.18 -30.17
C LYS A 303 14.77 12.82 -29.63
N SER A 304 14.07 12.83 -28.51
CA SER A 304 13.27 11.74 -27.95
C SER A 304 11.79 11.81 -28.41
N ASP A 305 11.08 10.70 -28.32
CA ASP A 305 9.61 10.62 -28.27
C ASP A 305 9.27 9.42 -27.39
N SER A 306 8.19 9.47 -26.60
CA SER A 306 7.88 8.44 -25.59
C SER A 306 6.38 8.29 -25.38
N SER A 307 5.91 7.05 -25.30
CA SER A 307 4.49 6.69 -25.21
C SER A 307 4.31 5.41 -24.40
N ILE A 308 3.38 5.41 -23.45
CA ILE A 308 2.82 4.15 -22.91
C ILE A 308 1.66 3.77 -23.82
N VAL A 309 1.70 2.56 -24.38
CA VAL A 309 0.70 2.05 -25.33
C VAL A 309 0.02 0.82 -24.71
N PRO A 310 -1.30 0.87 -24.44
CA PRO A 310 -2.04 -0.28 -23.92
C PRO A 310 -2.02 -1.49 -24.83
N THR A 311 -2.10 -2.67 -24.23
CA THR A 311 -2.22 -3.95 -24.92
C THR A 311 -3.50 -4.02 -25.76
N LEU A 312 -3.38 -4.58 -26.97
CA LEU A 312 -4.45 -4.64 -27.96
C LEU A 312 -5.61 -5.54 -27.52
N GLU A 313 -6.86 -5.08 -27.68
CA GLU A 313 -8.08 -5.88 -27.41
C GLU A 313 -8.23 -7.12 -28.32
N ALA A 314 -7.46 -7.22 -29.42
CA ALA A 314 -7.43 -8.35 -30.34
C ALA A 314 -6.14 -8.35 -31.17
N VAL A 315 -5.62 -9.55 -31.51
CA VAL A 315 -4.52 -9.67 -32.48
C VAL A 315 -4.96 -9.14 -33.87
N PRO A 316 -4.20 -8.23 -34.50
CA PRO A 316 -4.50 -7.75 -35.84
C PRO A 316 -4.48 -8.85 -36.90
N GLU A 317 -5.34 -8.76 -37.93
CA GLU A 317 -5.40 -9.72 -39.05
C GLU A 317 -4.04 -9.93 -39.77
N ALA A 318 -3.15 -8.92 -39.72
CA ALA A 318 -1.80 -8.99 -40.27
C ALA A 318 -0.81 -9.82 -39.41
N LEU A 319 -1.08 -9.99 -38.11
CA LEU A 319 -0.24 -10.71 -37.14
C LEU A 319 -0.80 -12.08 -36.74
N GLU A 320 -2.07 -12.37 -37.02
CA GLU A 320 -2.71 -13.70 -36.84
C GLU A 320 -2.02 -14.86 -37.59
N SER A 321 -1.07 -14.58 -38.48
CA SER A 321 -0.25 -15.58 -39.16
C SER A 321 1.25 -15.52 -38.83
N ASP A 322 1.65 -14.71 -37.85
CA ASP A 322 3.02 -14.69 -37.33
C ASP A 322 3.29 -15.99 -36.52
N PRO A 323 4.42 -16.68 -36.77
CA PRO A 323 4.71 -17.94 -36.08
C PRO A 323 4.87 -17.77 -34.56
N ARG A 324 5.28 -16.59 -34.06
CA ARG A 324 5.43 -16.34 -32.61
C ARG A 324 4.08 -16.32 -31.92
N ILE A 325 3.08 -15.69 -32.54
CA ILE A 325 1.69 -15.66 -32.04
C ILE A 325 1.10 -17.08 -31.96
N ALA A 326 1.37 -17.92 -32.95
CA ALA A 326 0.92 -19.32 -32.94
C ALA A 326 1.65 -20.18 -31.88
N GLU A 327 2.93 -19.95 -31.66
CA GLU A 327 3.73 -20.68 -30.67
C GLU A 327 3.42 -20.22 -29.24
N ILE A 328 3.26 -18.92 -28.98
CA ILE A 328 2.82 -18.36 -27.68
C ILE A 328 1.47 -18.94 -27.25
N ARG A 329 0.50 -19.01 -28.16
CA ARG A 329 -0.78 -19.69 -27.92
C ARG A 329 -0.58 -21.17 -27.58
N THR A 330 0.36 -21.85 -28.23
CA THR A 330 0.68 -23.27 -27.98
C THR A 330 1.35 -23.49 -26.62
N ILE A 331 2.30 -22.63 -26.23
CA ILE A 331 2.95 -22.65 -24.91
C ILE A 331 1.92 -22.39 -23.82
N ARG A 332 1.09 -21.34 -23.97
CA ARG A 332 0.02 -21.03 -23.03
C ARG A 332 -0.95 -22.19 -22.85
N ASP A 333 -1.52 -22.69 -23.95
CA ASP A 333 -2.56 -23.73 -23.89
C ASP A 333 -2.01 -25.04 -23.28
N ALA A 334 -0.71 -25.32 -23.45
CA ALA A 334 -0.03 -26.43 -22.78
C ALA A 334 0.19 -26.16 -21.28
N ALA A 335 0.65 -24.96 -20.91
CA ALA A 335 0.90 -24.58 -19.53
C ALA A 335 -0.37 -24.52 -18.69
N VAL A 336 -1.48 -24.01 -19.24
CA VAL A 336 -2.80 -24.07 -18.59
C VAL A 336 -3.22 -25.51 -18.34
N ALA A 337 -3.02 -26.40 -19.31
CA ALA A 337 -3.40 -27.81 -19.19
C ALA A 337 -2.55 -28.59 -18.16
N GLU A 338 -1.26 -28.29 -18.01
CA GLU A 338 -0.41 -28.87 -16.95
C GLU A 338 -0.76 -28.26 -15.58
N ALA A 339 -1.02 -26.96 -15.49
CA ALA A 339 -1.47 -26.31 -14.26
C ALA A 339 -2.82 -26.84 -13.77
N ASP A 340 -3.77 -27.17 -14.66
CA ASP A 340 -5.03 -27.84 -14.31
C ASP A 340 -4.80 -29.28 -13.78
N VAL A 341 -3.71 -29.94 -14.17
CA VAL A 341 -3.33 -31.28 -13.65
C VAL A 341 -2.64 -31.17 -12.28
N LEU A 342 -1.69 -30.25 -12.11
CA LEU A 342 -0.95 -30.03 -10.86
C LEU A 342 -1.86 -29.41 -9.79
N GLY A 343 -2.68 -28.44 -10.19
CA GLY A 343 -3.60 -27.74 -9.31
C GLY A 343 -4.76 -28.59 -8.79
N ALA A 344 -5.08 -29.70 -9.44
CA ALA A 344 -6.10 -30.67 -9.01
C ALA A 344 -5.64 -31.62 -7.89
N GLU A 345 -4.47 -31.40 -7.27
CA GLU A 345 -4.14 -32.07 -6.00
C GLU A 345 -5.14 -31.61 -4.92
N VAL A 346 -5.93 -32.55 -4.38
CA VAL A 346 -6.74 -32.32 -3.18
C VAL A 346 -5.81 -32.24 -1.96
N VAL A 347 -5.67 -31.04 -1.41
CA VAL A 347 -4.82 -30.76 -0.24
C VAL A 347 -5.57 -30.96 1.08
N GLY A 348 -6.91 -30.91 1.07
CA GLY A 348 -7.71 -31.18 2.26
C GLY A 348 -9.22 -31.27 2.01
N THR A 349 -10.00 -31.19 3.09
CA THR A 349 -11.47 -31.10 3.07
C THR A 349 -11.95 -29.85 3.78
N GLN A 350 -13.21 -29.48 3.54
CA GLN A 350 -13.87 -28.36 4.21
C GLN A 350 -15.38 -28.61 4.39
N THR A 351 -16.06 -27.71 5.11
CA THR A 351 -17.52 -27.74 5.27
C THR A 351 -18.16 -26.35 5.13
N GLY A 352 -18.63 -26.01 3.93
CA GLY A 352 -19.22 -24.71 3.60
C GLY A 352 -18.22 -23.63 3.16
N ASP A 353 -18.74 -22.55 2.59
CA ASP A 353 -17.95 -21.51 1.91
C ASP A 353 -17.07 -20.65 2.85
N LEU A 354 -15.76 -20.66 2.62
CA LEU A 354 -14.83 -19.68 3.17
C LEU A 354 -14.70 -18.50 2.20
N SER A 355 -15.46 -17.43 2.45
CA SER A 355 -15.57 -16.31 1.52
C SER A 355 -15.28 -14.95 2.16
N ARG A 356 -14.80 -14.01 1.34
CA ARG A 356 -14.64 -12.59 1.66
C ARG A 356 -15.99 -11.94 1.93
N GLY A 357 -15.99 -10.80 2.61
CA GLY A 357 -17.20 -10.06 2.96
C GLY A 357 -18.06 -9.77 1.74
N LYS A 358 -19.37 -9.97 1.86
CA LYS A 358 -20.36 -9.68 0.81
C LYS A 358 -21.20 -8.46 1.17
N GLU A 359 -22.03 -8.05 0.23
CA GLU A 359 -23.22 -7.23 0.43
C GLU A 359 -24.42 -7.96 -0.19
N TYR A 360 -25.60 -7.87 0.42
CA TYR A 360 -26.80 -8.59 0.00
C TYR A 360 -27.99 -7.65 -0.21
N GLU A 361 -28.87 -7.97 -1.16
CA GLU A 361 -30.15 -7.27 -1.32
C GLU A 361 -31.00 -7.42 -0.04
N PRO A 362 -31.52 -6.33 0.58
CA PRO A 362 -32.24 -6.39 1.85
C PRO A 362 -33.42 -7.37 1.84
N GLY A 363 -33.39 -8.34 2.76
CA GLY A 363 -34.43 -9.36 2.88
C GLY A 363 -34.36 -10.52 1.88
N SER A 364 -33.26 -10.65 1.11
CA SER A 364 -33.04 -11.78 0.19
C SER A 364 -32.50 -13.05 0.87
N LEU A 365 -31.92 -12.92 2.07
CA LEU A 365 -31.39 -14.03 2.87
C LEU A 365 -32.50 -14.82 3.58
N VAL A 366 -32.33 -16.13 3.68
CA VAL A 366 -33.15 -17.03 4.52
C VAL A 366 -32.37 -17.31 5.80
N VAL A 367 -32.99 -17.03 6.96
CA VAL A 367 -32.42 -17.26 8.30
C VAL A 367 -33.12 -18.45 8.95
N ALA A 368 -32.34 -19.42 9.46
CA ALA A 368 -32.82 -20.57 10.20
C ALA A 368 -33.05 -20.30 11.71
N GLU A 369 -33.67 -21.24 12.43
CA GLU A 369 -33.95 -21.10 13.88
C GLU A 369 -32.69 -21.08 14.76
N ASP A 370 -31.60 -21.68 14.28
CA ASP A 370 -30.25 -21.63 14.87
C ASP A 370 -29.43 -20.39 14.45
N GLY A 371 -29.95 -19.56 13.53
CA GLY A 371 -29.25 -18.41 12.97
C GLY A 371 -28.48 -18.68 11.68
N THR A 372 -28.39 -19.93 11.19
CA THR A 372 -27.70 -20.22 9.91
C THR A 372 -28.35 -19.46 8.76
N THR A 373 -27.56 -18.77 7.93
CA THR A 373 -28.06 -18.08 6.74
C THR A 373 -27.90 -18.92 5.48
N SER A 374 -28.80 -18.73 4.52
CA SER A 374 -28.74 -19.38 3.20
C SER A 374 -29.42 -18.54 2.11
N GLY A 375 -29.03 -18.75 0.86
CA GLY A 375 -29.51 -17.94 -0.26
C GLY A 375 -28.93 -16.53 -0.21
N GLY A 376 -29.78 -15.52 -0.37
CA GLY A 376 -29.35 -14.14 -0.58
C GLY A 376 -29.09 -13.82 -2.06
N ILE A 377 -29.24 -12.56 -2.42
CA ILE A 377 -28.82 -12.00 -3.71
C ILE A 377 -27.61 -11.10 -3.41
N VAL A 378 -26.42 -11.56 -3.76
CA VAL A 378 -25.17 -10.80 -3.55
C VAL A 378 -25.14 -9.61 -4.52
N THR A 379 -25.02 -8.39 -3.97
CA THR A 379 -24.88 -7.15 -4.74
C THR A 379 -23.42 -6.76 -4.94
N THR A 380 -22.56 -7.06 -3.96
CA THR A 380 -21.12 -6.82 -3.99
C THR A 380 -20.38 -8.08 -3.51
N ALA A 381 -19.51 -8.64 -4.36
CA ALA A 381 -18.83 -9.91 -4.11
C ALA A 381 -17.47 -9.79 -3.38
N ASP A 382 -16.85 -8.60 -3.39
CA ASP A 382 -15.59 -8.26 -2.71
C ASP A 382 -15.80 -6.99 -1.88
N ASN A 383 -16.54 -7.12 -0.77
CA ASN A 383 -16.83 -6.02 0.14
C ASN A 383 -15.73 -5.92 1.21
N ARG A 384 -14.61 -5.30 0.85
CA ARG A 384 -13.42 -5.08 1.71
C ARG A 384 -13.67 -4.16 2.92
N ALA A 385 -14.89 -3.68 3.12
CA ALA A 385 -15.31 -2.89 4.28
C ALA A 385 -16.10 -3.71 5.32
N GLU A 386 -16.24 -5.02 5.13
CA GLU A 386 -16.85 -5.95 6.07
C GLU A 386 -15.94 -7.14 6.40
N GLU A 387 -16.19 -7.73 7.56
CA GLU A 387 -15.38 -8.79 8.14
C GLU A 387 -15.86 -10.16 7.66
N SER A 388 -14.93 -11.10 7.51
CA SER A 388 -15.17 -12.28 6.70
C SER A 388 -14.47 -13.55 7.20
N SER A 389 -15.15 -14.68 7.06
CA SER A 389 -14.67 -16.00 7.48
C SER A 389 -13.34 -16.36 6.84
N LEU A 390 -13.13 -16.02 5.56
CA LEU A 390 -11.85 -16.23 4.88
C LEU A 390 -10.72 -15.37 5.46
N GLY A 391 -11.00 -14.13 5.84
CA GLY A 391 -10.00 -13.25 6.47
C GLY A 391 -9.60 -13.70 7.87
N GLY A 392 -10.54 -14.23 8.66
CA GLY A 392 -10.27 -14.86 9.94
C GLY A 392 -9.43 -16.13 9.77
N ILE A 393 -9.90 -17.09 8.96
CA ILE A 393 -9.23 -18.38 8.76
C ILE A 393 -7.83 -18.25 8.15
N ILE A 394 -7.62 -17.36 7.17
CA ILE A 394 -6.26 -17.10 6.64
C ILE A 394 -5.36 -16.57 7.76
N SER A 395 -5.84 -15.62 8.58
CA SER A 395 -5.07 -15.11 9.73
C SER A 395 -4.76 -16.21 10.76
N GLN A 396 -5.73 -17.06 11.10
CA GLN A 396 -5.53 -18.18 12.00
C GLN A 396 -4.51 -19.19 11.46
N SER A 397 -4.56 -19.50 10.16
CA SER A 397 -3.60 -20.40 9.51
C SER A 397 -2.15 -19.88 9.53
N MET A 398 -1.98 -18.56 9.37
CA MET A 398 -0.68 -17.89 9.52
C MET A 398 -0.18 -17.97 10.97
N LEU A 399 -1.03 -17.67 11.96
CA LEU A 399 -0.67 -17.74 13.38
C LEU A 399 -0.20 -19.15 13.76
N GLU A 400 -1.02 -20.17 13.48
CA GLU A 400 -0.74 -21.54 13.90
C GLU A 400 0.47 -22.15 13.19
N THR A 401 0.66 -21.86 11.90
CA THR A 401 1.81 -22.39 11.15
C THR A 401 3.11 -21.76 11.63
N VAL A 402 3.13 -20.45 11.91
CA VAL A 402 4.33 -19.79 12.45
C VAL A 402 4.60 -20.23 13.89
N ALA A 403 3.57 -20.36 14.74
CA ALA A 403 3.71 -20.90 16.09
C ALA A 403 4.25 -22.34 16.09
N ALA A 404 3.85 -23.18 15.13
CA ALA A 404 4.36 -24.54 14.98
C ALA A 404 5.87 -24.63 14.70
N THR A 405 6.51 -23.56 14.23
CA THR A 405 7.99 -23.47 14.11
C THR A 405 8.70 -23.29 15.46
N GLY A 406 7.96 -22.98 16.52
CA GLY A 406 8.50 -22.63 17.83
C GLY A 406 8.92 -21.15 17.98
N ARG A 407 8.44 -20.28 17.08
CA ARG A 407 8.52 -18.81 17.22
C ARG A 407 7.49 -18.31 18.23
N ASP A 408 7.80 -17.18 18.87
CA ASP A 408 7.01 -16.53 19.91
C ASP A 408 6.08 -15.49 19.25
N VAL A 409 4.79 -15.81 19.12
CA VAL A 409 3.79 -15.04 18.35
C VAL A 409 2.45 -14.97 19.09
N ASP A 410 1.82 -13.80 19.09
CA ASP A 410 0.63 -13.52 19.90
C ASP A 410 -0.67 -13.56 19.09
N ALA A 411 -0.67 -13.01 17.88
CA ALA A 411 -1.83 -12.98 16.98
C ALA A 411 -1.40 -12.79 15.52
N ALA A 412 -2.35 -12.81 14.58
CA ALA A 412 -2.11 -12.56 13.16
C ALA A 412 -3.07 -11.54 12.55
N ILE A 413 -2.64 -10.89 11.47
CA ILE A 413 -3.40 -9.90 10.70
C ILE A 413 -3.28 -10.19 9.20
N MET A 414 -4.40 -10.16 8.48
CA MET A 414 -4.47 -10.22 7.03
C MET A 414 -5.18 -8.97 6.45
N ASN A 415 -4.58 -8.31 5.46
CA ASN A 415 -5.25 -7.22 4.76
C ASN A 415 -6.26 -7.77 3.72
N PRO A 416 -7.44 -7.15 3.56
CA PRO A 416 -8.44 -7.63 2.61
C PRO A 416 -8.00 -7.47 1.15
N GLY A 417 -6.92 -6.73 0.90
CA GLY A 417 -6.28 -6.61 -0.41
C GLY A 417 -5.58 -7.89 -0.91
N GLY A 418 -5.07 -8.71 0.02
CA GLY A 418 -4.39 -9.97 -0.26
C GLY A 418 -5.34 -11.12 -0.64
N LEU A 419 -6.62 -11.04 -0.28
CA LEU A 419 -7.62 -12.09 -0.54
C LEU A 419 -8.23 -11.93 -1.94
N ARG A 420 -7.81 -12.77 -2.89
CA ARG A 420 -8.09 -12.57 -4.34
C ARG A 420 -9.30 -13.34 -4.85
N ALA A 421 -9.60 -14.49 -4.25
CA ALA A 421 -10.80 -15.28 -4.51
C ALA A 421 -11.55 -15.60 -3.21
N ASP A 422 -12.67 -16.31 -3.38
CA ASP A 422 -13.36 -17.01 -2.31
C ASP A 422 -13.06 -18.50 -2.45
N LEU A 423 -12.96 -19.22 -1.34
CA LEU A 423 -12.81 -20.67 -1.29
C LEU A 423 -14.20 -21.28 -1.05
N LEU A 424 -14.82 -21.77 -2.12
CA LEU A 424 -16.21 -22.24 -2.12
C LEU A 424 -16.29 -23.76 -1.92
N ASP A 425 -17.36 -24.24 -1.31
CA ASP A 425 -17.56 -25.67 -1.04
C ASP A 425 -18.50 -26.33 -2.07
N ASP A 426 -17.96 -26.64 -3.25
CA ASP A 426 -18.71 -27.30 -4.33
C ASP A 426 -18.81 -28.84 -4.14
N ASP A 427 -17.86 -29.49 -3.44
CA ASP A 427 -17.85 -30.96 -3.28
C ASP A 427 -17.28 -31.55 -1.96
N GLY A 428 -16.92 -30.72 -0.99
CA GLY A 428 -16.32 -31.11 0.30
C GLY A 428 -14.78 -31.14 0.33
N GLN A 429 -14.12 -30.83 -0.78
CA GLN A 429 -12.65 -30.85 -0.91
C GLN A 429 -12.07 -29.44 -1.06
N ILE A 430 -10.77 -29.31 -0.79
CA ILE A 430 -9.95 -28.16 -1.19
C ILE A 430 -8.83 -28.66 -2.10
N THR A 431 -8.71 -28.09 -3.29
CA THR A 431 -7.57 -28.32 -4.20
C THR A 431 -6.46 -27.28 -4.02
N TYR A 432 -5.25 -27.63 -4.44
CA TYR A 432 -4.11 -26.70 -4.42
C TYR A 432 -4.40 -25.45 -5.27
N LYS A 433 -5.08 -25.59 -6.42
CA LYS A 433 -5.46 -24.44 -7.27
C LYS A 433 -6.39 -23.47 -6.55
N GLU A 434 -7.37 -23.97 -5.79
CA GLU A 434 -8.30 -23.12 -5.05
C GLU A 434 -7.58 -22.37 -3.91
N ALA A 435 -6.74 -23.06 -3.14
CA ALA A 435 -5.91 -22.43 -2.11
C ALA A 435 -4.96 -21.35 -2.70
N ALA A 436 -4.30 -21.66 -3.82
CA ALA A 436 -3.43 -20.72 -4.54
C ALA A 436 -4.19 -19.53 -5.12
N THR A 437 -5.45 -19.71 -5.54
CA THR A 437 -6.26 -18.63 -6.11
C THR A 437 -6.79 -17.66 -5.03
N VAL A 438 -6.83 -18.07 -3.76
CA VAL A 438 -7.14 -17.20 -2.61
C VAL A 438 -5.98 -16.24 -2.31
N ILE A 439 -4.75 -16.75 -2.20
CA ILE A 439 -3.53 -15.99 -1.90
C ILE A 439 -2.44 -16.27 -2.96
N PRO A 440 -2.58 -15.73 -4.19
CA PRO A 440 -1.69 -16.02 -5.32
C PRO A 440 -0.36 -15.25 -5.29
N PHE A 441 -0.18 -14.33 -4.35
CA PHE A 441 1.00 -13.47 -4.31
C PHE A 441 2.25 -14.14 -3.72
N ALA A 442 2.11 -15.27 -3.03
CA ALA A 442 3.21 -16.01 -2.43
C ALA A 442 4.10 -15.14 -1.50
N ASN A 443 3.49 -14.26 -0.69
CA ASN A 443 4.25 -13.40 0.22
C ASN A 443 4.95 -14.25 1.28
N ASN A 444 6.15 -13.84 1.71
CA ASN A 444 6.68 -14.36 2.96
C ASN A 444 5.84 -13.88 4.16
N LEU A 445 5.69 -14.74 5.16
CA LEU A 445 5.13 -14.37 6.46
C LEU A 445 6.19 -13.70 7.33
N SER A 446 5.87 -12.53 7.88
CA SER A 446 6.71 -11.79 8.82
C SER A 446 6.10 -11.80 10.21
N VAL A 447 6.96 -11.84 11.24
CA VAL A 447 6.61 -11.52 12.63
C VAL A 447 7.02 -10.09 12.90
N VAL A 448 6.06 -9.21 13.16
CA VAL A 448 6.27 -7.78 13.44
C VAL A 448 6.05 -7.53 14.92
N SER A 449 7.10 -7.11 15.63
CA SER A 449 7.04 -6.73 17.04
C SER A 449 6.58 -5.28 17.17
N LEU A 450 5.35 -5.04 17.63
CA LEU A 450 4.75 -3.71 17.81
C LEU A 450 4.59 -3.36 19.29
N LYS A 451 4.45 -2.07 19.62
CA LYS A 451 3.90 -1.66 20.92
C LYS A 451 2.38 -1.73 20.92
N GLY A 452 1.76 -2.00 22.07
CA GLY A 452 0.30 -2.08 22.18
C GLY A 452 -0.43 -0.81 21.72
N VAL A 453 0.20 0.37 21.84
CA VAL A 453 -0.29 1.61 21.24
C VAL A 453 -0.32 1.56 19.71
N ASP A 454 0.68 0.96 19.08
CA ASP A 454 0.76 0.82 17.62
C ASP A 454 -0.12 -0.33 17.09
N VAL A 455 -0.29 -1.41 17.86
CA VAL A 455 -1.32 -2.43 17.59
C VAL A 455 -2.72 -1.79 17.54
N LYS A 456 -3.02 -0.88 18.48
CA LYS A 456 -4.25 -0.05 18.42
C LYS A 456 -4.26 0.86 17.18
N ASN A 457 -3.15 1.51 16.84
CA ASN A 457 -3.08 2.42 15.70
C ASN A 457 -3.32 1.71 14.35
N VAL A 458 -2.83 0.47 14.18
CA VAL A 458 -3.11 -0.35 12.99
C VAL A 458 -4.63 -0.62 12.84
N LEU A 459 -5.33 -0.92 13.94
CA LEU A 459 -6.79 -1.05 13.91
C LEU A 459 -7.53 0.28 13.65
N GLU A 460 -6.93 1.43 13.96
CA GLU A 460 -7.46 2.77 13.61
C GLU A 460 -7.20 3.14 12.14
N GLU A 461 -6.10 2.66 11.55
CA GLU A 461 -5.71 2.90 10.17
C GLU A 461 -6.59 2.15 9.15
N GLN A 462 -7.40 1.18 9.63
CA GLN A 462 -8.54 0.65 8.89
C GLN A 462 -9.44 1.78 8.36
N TRP A 463 -9.60 2.89 9.08
CA TRP A 463 -10.12 4.14 8.53
C TRP A 463 -9.02 4.86 7.75
N GLN A 464 -8.98 4.59 6.46
CA GLN A 464 -7.89 4.94 5.56
C GLN A 464 -7.72 6.44 5.38
N LEU A 465 -6.47 6.87 5.31
CA LEU A 465 -6.02 8.14 4.74
C LEU A 465 -4.82 7.84 3.83
N THR A 466 -4.54 8.69 2.85
CA THR A 466 -3.23 8.71 2.16
C THR A 466 -2.16 9.33 3.05
N ALA A 467 -0.90 9.24 2.65
CA ALA A 467 0.22 9.90 3.33
C ALA A 467 0.02 11.43 3.49
N ASP A 468 -0.67 12.08 2.56
CA ASP A 468 -1.05 13.51 2.62
C ASP A 468 -2.19 13.82 3.61
N GLY A 469 -2.84 12.80 4.16
CA GLY A 469 -3.99 12.93 5.04
C GLY A 469 -5.35 13.08 4.33
N GLU A 470 -5.41 12.83 3.02
CA GLU A 470 -6.66 12.83 2.24
C GLU A 470 -7.38 11.46 2.32
N VAL A 471 -8.70 11.45 2.11
CA VAL A 471 -9.49 10.21 2.16
C VAL A 471 -9.45 9.49 0.80
N PRO A 472 -8.89 8.28 0.69
CA PRO A 472 -8.78 7.57 -0.59
C PRO A 472 -10.13 7.00 -1.05
N SER A 473 -10.16 6.52 -2.30
CA SER A 473 -11.35 5.91 -2.94
C SER A 473 -11.90 4.68 -2.20
N ARG A 474 -11.07 4.01 -1.39
CA ARG A 474 -11.47 3.01 -0.39
C ARG A 474 -11.28 3.61 1.01
N PRO A 475 -12.28 4.32 1.57
CA PRO A 475 -12.14 5.04 2.85
C PRO A 475 -12.08 4.12 4.09
N TYR A 476 -12.31 2.82 3.91
CA TYR A 476 -12.18 1.82 4.96
C TYR A 476 -11.67 0.49 4.36
N LEU A 477 -10.77 -0.18 5.08
CA LEU A 477 -10.32 -1.54 4.80
C LEU A 477 -10.43 -2.36 6.09
N GLN A 478 -11.28 -3.38 6.08
CA GLN A 478 -11.48 -4.28 7.21
C GLN A 478 -10.37 -5.34 7.24
N LEU A 479 -9.53 -5.31 8.27
CA LEU A 479 -8.54 -6.36 8.51
C LEU A 479 -9.23 -7.67 8.90
N GLY A 480 -8.69 -8.78 8.42
CA GLY A 480 -8.88 -10.10 9.03
C GLY A 480 -7.90 -10.26 10.20
N LEU A 481 -8.33 -10.92 11.27
CA LEU A 481 -7.57 -11.13 12.50
C LEU A 481 -7.66 -12.62 12.89
N SER A 482 -6.68 -13.14 13.61
CA SER A 482 -6.78 -14.47 14.24
C SER A 482 -7.89 -14.53 15.28
N ASP A 483 -8.48 -15.72 15.51
CA ASP A 483 -9.62 -15.96 16.42
C ASP A 483 -9.46 -15.34 17.82
N ASN A 484 -8.21 -15.25 18.30
CA ASN A 484 -7.88 -14.78 19.64
C ASN A 484 -7.77 -13.24 19.78
N PHE A 485 -7.74 -12.49 18.67
CA PHE A 485 -7.57 -11.04 18.67
C PHE A 485 -8.91 -10.34 18.41
N THR A 486 -9.50 -9.77 19.45
CA THR A 486 -10.83 -9.11 19.41
C THR A 486 -10.75 -7.62 19.71
N TYR A 487 -11.72 -6.83 19.23
CA TYR A 487 -11.77 -5.39 19.47
C TYR A 487 -13.20 -4.81 19.49
N ILE A 488 -13.32 -3.62 20.08
CA ILE A 488 -14.53 -2.81 20.11
C ILE A 488 -14.21 -1.41 19.63
N PHE A 489 -15.09 -0.86 18.78
CA PHE A 489 -14.97 0.49 18.28
C PHE A 489 -16.24 1.34 18.43
N ASP A 490 -16.04 2.67 18.53
CA ASP A 490 -17.08 3.69 18.43
C ASP A 490 -16.77 4.56 17.21
N SER A 491 -17.51 4.36 16.12
CA SER A 491 -17.29 5.07 14.85
C SER A 491 -17.59 6.57 14.92
N SER A 492 -18.31 7.03 15.95
CA SER A 492 -18.64 8.45 16.18
C SER A 492 -17.46 9.26 16.74
N ARG A 493 -16.44 8.59 17.30
CA ARG A 493 -15.22 9.21 17.80
C ARG A 493 -14.29 9.66 16.64
N PRO A 494 -13.37 10.62 16.89
CA PRO A 494 -12.34 11.00 15.92
C PRO A 494 -11.47 9.82 15.50
N ARG A 495 -10.89 9.86 14.29
CA ARG A 495 -9.86 8.90 13.86
C ARG A 495 -8.68 8.90 14.84
N MET A 496 -8.08 7.72 15.07
CA MET A 496 -7.07 7.43 16.10
C MET A 496 -7.63 7.35 17.55
N ASP A 497 -8.94 7.53 17.70
CA ASP A 497 -9.67 7.47 18.98
C ASP A 497 -10.94 6.60 18.89
N ARG A 498 -11.12 5.80 17.83
CA ARG A 498 -12.30 4.94 17.60
C ARG A 498 -12.22 3.59 18.28
N ILE A 499 -11.04 2.99 18.38
CA ILE A 499 -10.83 1.71 19.07
C ILE A 499 -10.89 1.97 20.58
N VAL A 500 -11.95 1.51 21.23
CA VAL A 500 -12.26 1.77 22.65
C VAL A 500 -11.94 0.58 23.57
N GLY A 501 -11.64 -0.57 22.97
CA GLY A 501 -11.11 -1.76 23.63
C GLY A 501 -10.52 -2.71 22.59
N LEU A 502 -9.47 -3.44 22.96
CA LEU A 502 -8.88 -4.52 22.16
C LEU A 502 -8.21 -5.54 23.08
N SER A 503 -8.15 -6.81 22.68
CA SER A 503 -7.63 -7.92 23.50
C SER A 503 -7.06 -9.03 22.64
N ILE A 504 -6.02 -9.70 23.16
CA ILE A 504 -5.41 -10.90 22.58
C ILE A 504 -5.42 -11.98 23.67
N ASP A 505 -5.81 -13.21 23.34
CA ASP A 505 -6.03 -14.31 24.30
C ASP A 505 -6.96 -13.91 25.48
N ASP A 506 -8.06 -13.22 25.14
CA ASP A 506 -8.98 -12.53 26.06
C ASP A 506 -8.36 -11.41 26.93
N GLU A 507 -7.05 -11.25 27.03
CA GLU A 507 -6.41 -10.22 27.89
C GLU A 507 -6.27 -8.85 27.19
N PRO A 508 -6.43 -7.70 27.91
CA PRO A 508 -6.38 -6.38 27.27
C PRO A 508 -4.97 -6.00 26.83
N VAL A 509 -4.82 -5.53 25.59
CA VAL A 509 -3.54 -5.05 25.05
C VAL A 509 -3.05 -3.83 25.85
N GLN A 510 -1.86 -3.92 26.45
CA GLN A 510 -1.26 -2.86 27.26
C GLN A 510 -0.41 -1.93 26.36
N PRO A 511 -0.58 -0.58 26.45
CA PRO A 511 0.07 0.34 25.50
C PRO A 511 1.60 0.23 25.40
N ASP A 512 2.28 -0.02 26.53
CA ASP A 512 3.74 -0.08 26.65
C ASP A 512 4.33 -1.50 26.46
N GLU A 513 3.49 -2.54 26.42
CA GLU A 513 3.94 -3.92 26.17
C GLU A 513 4.21 -4.14 24.66
N THR A 514 4.91 -5.23 24.34
CA THR A 514 5.27 -5.59 22.96
C THR A 514 4.58 -6.87 22.56
N TYR A 515 3.97 -6.87 21.37
CA TYR A 515 3.23 -7.99 20.80
C TYR A 515 3.82 -8.35 19.43
N ASN A 516 3.98 -9.63 19.17
CA ASN A 516 4.58 -10.22 17.98
C ASN A 516 3.46 -10.69 17.04
N LEU A 517 3.14 -9.88 16.04
CA LEU A 517 2.03 -10.13 15.12
C LEU A 517 2.50 -10.76 13.80
N VAL A 518 1.85 -11.85 13.37
CA VAL A 518 2.12 -12.49 12.08
C VAL A 518 1.33 -11.79 10.97
N MET A 519 1.99 -11.44 9.87
CA MET A 519 1.33 -10.87 8.68
C MET A 519 2.18 -11.07 7.41
N PRO A 520 1.61 -10.97 6.20
CA PRO A 520 2.39 -10.96 4.96
C PRO A 520 3.39 -9.79 4.90
N THR A 521 4.54 -9.96 4.24
CA THR A 521 5.57 -8.92 4.06
C THR A 521 5.01 -7.62 3.49
N PHE A 522 4.09 -7.67 2.52
CA PHE A 522 3.38 -6.49 1.99
C PHE A 522 2.75 -5.63 3.09
N LEU A 523 2.09 -6.26 4.07
CA LEU A 523 1.47 -5.52 5.17
C LEU A 523 2.55 -5.05 6.15
N ALA A 524 3.53 -5.90 6.49
CA ALA A 524 4.63 -5.53 7.38
C ALA A 524 5.44 -4.29 6.92
N ALA A 525 5.53 -4.06 5.60
CA ALA A 525 6.13 -2.88 4.99
C ALA A 525 5.27 -1.59 5.07
N GLY A 526 4.05 -1.65 5.63
CA GLY A 526 3.12 -0.53 5.70
C GLY A 526 2.18 -0.38 4.49
N GLY A 527 2.03 -1.44 3.69
CA GLY A 527 1.06 -1.51 2.59
C GLY A 527 -0.38 -1.24 3.03
N ASP A 528 -1.28 -0.95 2.06
CA ASP A 528 -2.67 -0.54 2.33
C ASP A 528 -2.80 0.62 3.36
N ASN A 529 -1.84 1.57 3.37
CA ASN A 529 -1.76 2.75 4.25
C ASN A 529 -1.73 2.44 5.77
N PHE A 530 -1.31 1.25 6.19
CA PHE A 530 -1.11 0.89 7.60
C PHE A 530 0.24 1.43 8.14
N HIS A 531 0.39 2.76 8.06
CA HIS A 531 1.63 3.50 8.34
C HIS A 531 2.21 3.24 9.73
N SER A 532 1.40 2.92 10.74
CA SER A 532 1.88 2.63 12.10
C SER A 532 2.69 1.34 12.22
N LEU A 533 2.71 0.49 11.19
CA LEU A 533 3.63 -0.67 11.11
C LEU A 533 5.10 -0.24 10.99
N ALA A 534 5.38 0.98 10.51
CA ALA A 534 6.71 1.58 10.55
C ALA A 534 7.21 1.93 11.97
N ASN A 535 6.32 1.92 12.99
CA ASN A 535 6.70 2.12 14.40
C ASN A 535 7.17 0.82 15.09
N ASN A 536 7.35 -0.28 14.35
CA ASN A 536 7.77 -1.56 14.93
C ASN A 536 9.12 -1.46 15.68
N VAL A 537 9.27 -2.31 16.68
CA VAL A 537 10.53 -2.49 17.43
C VAL A 537 11.37 -3.67 16.89
N GLY A 538 10.96 -4.22 15.76
CA GLY A 538 11.61 -5.31 15.04
C GLY A 538 10.66 -6.00 14.06
N VAL A 539 11.19 -6.44 12.92
CA VAL A 539 10.55 -7.36 11.97
C VAL A 539 11.44 -8.59 11.84
N GLN A 540 10.83 -9.77 11.71
CA GLN A 540 11.52 -11.02 11.42
C GLN A 540 10.79 -11.75 10.29
N ASP A 541 11.43 -11.94 9.14
CA ASP A 541 10.96 -12.91 8.16
C ASP A 541 10.92 -14.32 8.80
N THR A 542 9.89 -15.08 8.48
CA THR A 542 9.77 -16.48 8.90
C THR A 542 10.50 -17.46 7.98
N GLY A 543 10.70 -17.09 6.71
CA GLY A 543 11.11 -17.98 5.64
C GLY A 543 9.97 -18.89 5.14
N LEU A 544 8.72 -18.60 5.51
CA LEU A 544 7.53 -19.34 5.09
C LEU A 544 6.70 -18.51 4.11
N ILE A 545 6.35 -19.09 2.97
CA ILE A 545 5.42 -18.52 2.00
C ILE A 545 3.98 -18.68 2.53
N ASP A 546 3.14 -17.65 2.37
CA ASP A 546 1.75 -17.60 2.84
C ASP A 546 0.90 -18.77 2.31
N LEU A 547 1.02 -19.08 1.02
CA LEU A 547 0.36 -20.21 0.37
C LEU A 547 0.82 -21.57 0.92
N ASP A 548 2.13 -21.80 1.06
CA ASP A 548 2.64 -23.07 1.60
C ASP A 548 2.26 -23.25 3.07
N ALA A 549 2.19 -22.16 3.84
CA ALA A 549 1.69 -22.17 5.20
C ALA A 549 0.19 -22.55 5.23
N PHE A 550 -0.64 -21.89 4.43
CA PHE A 550 -2.08 -22.19 4.35
C PHE A 550 -2.35 -23.63 3.88
N VAL A 551 -1.64 -24.12 2.86
CA VAL A 551 -1.74 -25.52 2.39
C VAL A 551 -1.25 -26.52 3.44
N THR A 552 -0.22 -26.17 4.22
CA THR A 552 0.22 -27.00 5.36
C THR A 552 -0.82 -27.06 6.47
N TRP A 553 -1.50 -25.94 6.73
CA TRP A 553 -2.58 -25.84 7.72
C TRP A 553 -3.87 -26.57 7.28
N ILE A 554 -4.29 -26.44 6.01
CA ILE A 554 -5.40 -27.24 5.45
C ILE A 554 -5.14 -28.75 5.64
N ARG A 555 -3.88 -29.18 5.42
CA ARG A 555 -3.44 -30.57 5.63
C ARG A 555 -3.41 -30.97 7.11
N SER A 556 -3.15 -30.06 8.06
CA SER A 556 -3.25 -30.37 9.50
C SER A 556 -4.69 -30.53 9.95
N GLU A 557 -5.59 -29.63 9.53
CA GLU A 557 -6.99 -29.69 9.93
C GLU A 557 -7.72 -30.91 9.35
N THR A 558 -7.45 -31.23 8.09
CA THR A 558 -7.93 -32.49 7.47
C THR A 558 -7.33 -33.74 8.13
N SER A 559 -6.18 -33.63 8.79
CA SER A 559 -5.57 -34.72 9.59
C SER A 559 -6.14 -34.81 11.02
N ALA A 560 -6.66 -33.70 11.55
CA ALA A 560 -7.25 -33.60 12.89
C ALA A 560 -8.75 -33.97 12.90
N SER A 561 -9.50 -33.53 11.87
CA SER A 561 -10.93 -33.74 11.71
C SER A 561 -11.27 -34.24 10.29
N PRO A 562 -12.19 -35.21 10.13
CA PRO A 562 -12.69 -35.62 8.80
C PRO A 562 -13.60 -34.57 8.14
N GLU A 563 -13.91 -33.48 8.84
CA GLU A 563 -14.59 -32.29 8.29
C GLU A 563 -13.54 -31.31 7.71
N GLY A 564 -12.29 -31.37 8.16
CA GLY A 564 -11.20 -30.49 7.74
C GLY A 564 -11.45 -29.04 8.14
N VAL A 565 -11.29 -28.11 7.20
CA VAL A 565 -11.41 -26.67 7.44
C VAL A 565 -12.89 -26.27 7.57
N THR A 566 -13.24 -25.71 8.72
CA THR A 566 -14.57 -25.12 8.96
C THR A 566 -14.51 -23.59 8.78
N PRO A 567 -15.44 -22.95 8.04
CA PRO A 567 -15.55 -21.48 8.02
C PRO A 567 -15.76 -20.92 9.43
N ASP A 568 -15.06 -19.83 9.78
CA ASP A 568 -15.40 -19.10 10.99
C ASP A 568 -16.79 -18.45 10.88
N VAL A 569 -17.50 -18.44 12.00
CA VAL A 569 -18.83 -17.89 12.20
C VAL A 569 -18.85 -16.73 13.20
N LYS A 570 -17.74 -16.51 13.92
CA LYS A 570 -17.57 -15.44 14.91
C LYS A 570 -17.27 -14.13 14.21
N ARG A 571 -17.15 -13.06 15.01
CA ARG A 571 -16.69 -11.75 14.53
C ARG A 571 -15.82 -11.13 15.62
N ASN A 572 -14.62 -10.69 15.25
CA ASN A 572 -13.60 -10.15 16.12
C ASN A 572 -13.89 -8.69 16.51
N GLY A 573 -14.44 -7.89 15.57
CA GLY A 573 -14.66 -6.45 15.74
C GLY A 573 -16.13 -6.05 15.89
N PHE A 574 -16.56 -5.66 17.10
CA PHE A 574 -17.90 -5.14 17.37
C PHE A 574 -17.94 -3.59 17.41
N GLU A 575 -19.06 -3.00 17.00
CA GLU A 575 -19.34 -1.57 17.19
C GLU A 575 -20.18 -1.35 18.46
N ILE A 576 -19.80 -0.40 19.31
CA ILE A 576 -20.61 0.02 20.47
C ILE A 576 -20.66 1.55 20.55
N LEU A 577 -21.86 2.10 20.45
CA LEU A 577 -22.12 3.54 20.54
C LEU A 577 -22.85 3.89 21.85
N GLY A 578 -22.63 5.11 22.35
CA GLY A 578 -23.28 5.61 23.56
C GLY A 578 -22.55 5.29 24.86
N LEU A 579 -21.30 4.80 24.79
CA LEU A 579 -20.46 4.56 25.97
C LEU A 579 -20.27 5.85 26.80
N PRO A 580 -20.27 5.76 28.13
CA PRO A 580 -20.00 6.92 28.99
C PRO A 580 -18.53 7.35 28.92
N GLU A 581 -18.27 8.61 29.28
CA GLU A 581 -16.93 9.20 29.25
C GLU A 581 -15.92 8.33 30.03
N ASN A 582 -14.75 8.06 29.43
CA ASN A 582 -13.70 7.21 30.00
C ASN A 582 -14.21 5.81 30.43
N ASN A 583 -15.21 5.25 29.73
CA ASN A 583 -15.86 3.96 30.02
C ASN A 583 -16.31 3.84 31.48
N THR A 584 -16.72 4.95 32.11
CA THR A 584 -17.04 5.02 33.54
C THR A 584 -18.54 4.92 33.78
N PHE A 585 -18.97 3.84 34.44
CA PHE A 585 -20.37 3.49 34.70
C PHE A 585 -20.72 3.68 36.19
N VAL A 586 -21.89 4.24 36.47
CA VAL A 586 -22.37 4.50 37.84
C VAL A 586 -23.29 3.37 38.30
N ALA A 587 -22.96 2.74 39.43
CA ALA A 587 -23.78 1.71 40.05
C ALA A 587 -25.19 2.22 40.38
N GLY A 588 -26.22 1.49 39.95
CA GLY A 588 -27.64 1.87 40.06
C GLY A 588 -28.18 2.74 38.92
N GLU A 589 -27.34 3.26 38.01
CA GLU A 589 -27.81 4.00 36.83
C GLU A 589 -28.13 3.09 35.63
N THR A 590 -29.08 3.53 34.81
CA THR A 590 -29.54 2.84 33.60
C THR A 590 -28.86 3.43 32.37
N TYR A 591 -28.26 2.57 31.54
CA TYR A 591 -27.60 2.94 30.29
C TYR A 591 -28.29 2.23 29.12
N THR A 592 -28.27 2.88 27.95
CA THR A 592 -28.66 2.30 26.67
C THR A 592 -27.49 2.48 25.71
N LEU A 593 -26.98 1.37 25.17
CA LEU A 593 -25.89 1.34 24.21
C LEU A 593 -26.40 0.74 22.89
N THR A 594 -26.02 1.33 21.76
CA THR A 594 -26.23 0.67 20.47
C THR A 594 -25.09 -0.32 20.26
N VAL A 595 -25.38 -1.62 20.14
CA VAL A 595 -24.39 -2.65 19.81
C VAL A 595 -24.64 -3.11 18.38
N SER A 596 -23.66 -2.96 17.49
CA SER A 596 -23.73 -3.32 16.06
C SER A 596 -22.51 -4.16 15.65
N LYS A 597 -22.52 -4.65 14.39
CA LYS A 597 -21.36 -5.34 13.78
C LYS A 597 -20.93 -6.59 14.56
N PHE A 598 -21.90 -7.42 14.95
CA PHE A 598 -21.69 -8.69 15.64
C PHE A 598 -21.88 -9.92 14.72
N ASN A 599 -22.30 -9.71 13.47
CA ASN A 599 -22.29 -10.72 12.40
C ASN A 599 -21.19 -10.39 11.35
N LEU A 600 -20.56 -11.43 10.80
CA LEU A 600 -19.83 -11.39 9.51
C LEU A 600 -20.78 -11.08 8.34
N THR A 601 -20.24 -10.91 7.13
CA THR A 601 -21.03 -10.85 5.89
C THR A 601 -20.61 -11.85 4.80
N SER A 602 -19.86 -12.89 5.15
CA SER A 602 -19.51 -14.01 4.26
C SER A 602 -20.73 -14.85 3.85
N LEU A 603 -20.60 -15.63 2.78
CA LEU A 603 -21.56 -16.70 2.45
C LEU A 603 -21.74 -17.63 3.65
N GLY A 604 -22.99 -18.04 3.92
CA GLY A 604 -23.33 -18.97 5.01
C GLY A 604 -23.23 -18.41 6.45
N PHE A 605 -22.91 -17.13 6.65
CA PHE A 605 -22.66 -16.55 7.99
C PHE A 605 -23.78 -16.82 9.01
N THR A 606 -23.42 -16.87 10.29
CA THR A 606 -24.41 -17.00 11.37
C THR A 606 -25.05 -15.66 11.71
N GLN A 607 -26.34 -15.53 11.45
CA GLN A 607 -27.18 -14.41 11.89
C GLN A 607 -27.51 -14.57 13.38
N ASN A 608 -26.86 -13.77 14.23
CA ASN A 608 -27.19 -13.74 15.65
C ASN A 608 -28.60 -13.16 15.89
N LEU A 609 -29.40 -13.86 16.70
CA LEU A 609 -30.79 -13.55 17.04
C LEU A 609 -30.91 -12.87 18.42
N SER A 610 -29.86 -12.94 19.24
CA SER A 610 -29.78 -12.24 20.51
C SER A 610 -28.35 -11.87 20.91
N ILE A 611 -28.21 -10.72 21.60
CA ILE A 611 -27.00 -10.32 22.29
C ILE A 611 -27.23 -10.46 23.81
N VAL A 612 -26.27 -11.06 24.51
CA VAL A 612 -26.23 -11.11 25.98
C VAL A 612 -25.08 -10.23 26.46
N GLY A 613 -25.30 -9.44 27.52
CA GLY A 613 -24.28 -8.56 28.09
C GLY A 613 -23.89 -8.96 29.51
N TRP A 614 -22.63 -8.72 29.89
CA TRP A 614 -22.14 -8.87 31.28
C TRP A 614 -21.29 -7.68 31.71
N ILE A 615 -21.31 -7.39 33.02
CA ILE A 615 -20.30 -6.54 33.67
C ILE A 615 -19.57 -7.34 34.75
N GLY A 616 -18.27 -7.55 34.57
CA GLY A 616 -17.50 -8.54 35.33
C GLY A 616 -18.12 -9.94 35.18
N GLN A 617 -18.54 -10.54 36.29
CA GLN A 617 -19.23 -11.85 36.31
C GLN A 617 -20.76 -11.77 36.34
N MET A 618 -21.36 -10.57 36.22
CA MET A 618 -22.80 -10.38 36.35
C MET A 618 -23.47 -10.18 35.00
N GLU A 619 -24.46 -11.02 34.69
CA GLU A 619 -25.30 -10.90 33.51
C GLU A 619 -26.21 -9.66 33.61
N LEU A 620 -26.16 -8.81 32.59
CA LEU A 620 -26.98 -7.61 32.42
C LEU A 620 -28.34 -7.93 31.77
N GLY A 621 -28.46 -9.14 31.21
CA GLY A 621 -29.62 -9.66 30.50
C GLY A 621 -29.33 -9.91 29.02
N ALA A 622 -30.37 -10.36 28.30
CA ALA A 622 -30.34 -10.62 26.88
C ALA A 622 -31.32 -9.71 26.12
N GLN A 623 -30.94 -9.29 24.91
CA GLN A 623 -31.77 -8.50 24.00
C GLN A 623 -31.92 -9.23 22.67
N THR A 624 -33.13 -9.25 22.12
CA THR A 624 -33.44 -9.89 20.83
C THR A 624 -33.14 -8.93 19.68
N VAL A 625 -32.52 -9.43 18.62
CA VAL A 625 -32.21 -8.68 17.40
C VAL A 625 -33.47 -8.56 16.54
N ASP A 626 -33.77 -7.34 16.06
CA ASP A 626 -34.82 -7.12 15.06
C ASP A 626 -34.25 -7.43 13.67
N LEU A 627 -34.82 -8.43 12.97
CA LEU A 627 -34.33 -8.85 11.65
C LEU A 627 -34.60 -7.83 10.52
N SER A 628 -35.27 -6.70 10.81
CA SER A 628 -35.28 -5.53 9.92
C SER A 628 -34.05 -4.62 10.08
N THR A 629 -33.28 -4.76 11.17
CA THR A 629 -31.96 -4.15 11.41
C THR A 629 -30.97 -5.22 11.90
N PRO A 630 -30.70 -6.27 11.09
CA PRO A 630 -30.23 -7.57 11.58
C PRO A 630 -28.81 -7.61 12.19
N ASN A 631 -28.00 -6.56 12.07
CA ASN A 631 -26.65 -6.50 12.64
C ASN A 631 -26.51 -5.37 13.68
N GLN A 632 -27.61 -5.08 14.40
CA GLN A 632 -27.71 -4.04 15.44
C GLN A 632 -28.76 -4.37 16.52
N VAL A 633 -28.53 -3.93 17.76
CA VAL A 633 -29.51 -3.96 18.85
C VAL A 633 -29.32 -2.79 19.84
N GLU A 634 -30.42 -2.27 20.38
CA GLU A 634 -30.41 -1.27 21.46
C GLU A 634 -30.33 -1.96 22.83
N PHE A 635 -29.12 -2.07 23.38
CA PHE A 635 -28.87 -2.78 24.64
C PHE A 635 -29.06 -1.87 25.86
N THR A 636 -30.24 -1.97 26.49
CA THR A 636 -30.57 -1.23 27.72
C THR A 636 -30.39 -2.10 28.97
N PHE A 637 -29.65 -1.61 29.96
CA PHE A 637 -29.38 -2.29 31.23
C PHE A 637 -29.24 -1.30 32.41
N THR A 638 -29.23 -1.81 33.64
CA THR A 638 -28.90 -1.03 34.85
C THR A 638 -27.69 -1.64 35.53
N VAL A 639 -26.70 -0.83 35.90
CA VAL A 639 -25.46 -1.29 36.52
C VAL A 639 -25.77 -1.85 37.92
N PRO A 640 -25.43 -3.11 38.26
CA PRO A 640 -25.80 -3.67 39.56
C PRO A 640 -25.10 -2.98 40.73
N GLU A 641 -25.86 -2.66 41.78
CA GLU A 641 -25.36 -2.01 43.02
C GLU A 641 -24.47 -2.92 43.88
N ASN A 642 -24.50 -4.23 43.66
CA ASN A 642 -23.82 -5.25 44.46
C ASN A 642 -23.30 -6.35 43.53
N GLY A 643 -22.11 -6.90 43.82
CA GLY A 643 -21.55 -8.05 43.10
C GLY A 643 -20.54 -7.71 42.00
N ILE A 644 -20.33 -6.42 41.69
CA ILE A 644 -19.08 -5.97 41.06
C ILE A 644 -17.95 -6.29 42.06
N ALA A 645 -16.81 -6.80 41.60
CA ALA A 645 -15.62 -6.85 42.45
C ALA A 645 -15.15 -5.42 42.75
N GLU A 646 -14.57 -5.18 43.94
CA GLU A 646 -14.05 -3.85 44.32
C GLU A 646 -12.72 -3.51 43.61
N THR A 647 -12.69 -3.58 42.28
CA THR A 647 -11.50 -3.38 41.44
C THR A 647 -11.79 -2.50 40.23
N SER A 648 -10.80 -1.70 39.82
CA SER A 648 -10.80 -0.86 38.61
C SER A 648 -10.60 -1.64 37.31
N GLU A 649 -10.95 -2.93 37.33
CA GLU A 649 -10.58 -3.96 36.34
C GLU A 649 -11.81 -4.76 35.88
N SER A 650 -13.01 -4.19 36.08
CA SER A 650 -14.23 -4.78 35.53
C SER A 650 -14.23 -4.69 34.01
N ARG A 651 -14.81 -5.69 33.34
CA ARG A 651 -15.00 -5.68 31.88
C ARG A 651 -16.48 -5.60 31.55
N LEU A 652 -16.84 -4.84 30.52
CA LEU A 652 -18.14 -4.92 29.86
C LEU A 652 -17.97 -5.82 28.64
N ALA A 653 -18.76 -6.89 28.55
CA ALA A 653 -18.65 -7.91 27.51
C ALA A 653 -20.00 -8.19 26.85
N PHE A 654 -19.99 -8.48 25.56
CA PHE A 654 -21.18 -8.84 24.79
C PHE A 654 -20.94 -10.13 24.01
N LEU A 655 -21.84 -11.11 24.17
CA LEU A 655 -21.89 -12.38 23.42
C LEU A 655 -22.98 -12.29 22.37
N ALA A 656 -22.64 -12.60 21.12
CA ALA A 656 -23.59 -12.86 20.07
C ALA A 656 -23.98 -14.36 20.09
N SER A 657 -25.25 -14.64 20.42
CA SER A 657 -25.62 -15.91 21.07
C SER A 657 -25.59 -17.16 20.18
N GLN A 658 -25.54 -17.00 18.86
CA GLN A 658 -25.59 -18.10 17.89
C GLN A 658 -24.20 -18.43 17.36
N SER A 659 -23.43 -17.41 16.98
CA SER A 659 -22.03 -17.51 16.55
C SER A 659 -21.07 -17.86 17.68
N GLY A 660 -21.39 -17.45 18.92
CA GLY A 660 -20.44 -17.49 20.04
C GLY A 660 -19.43 -16.35 20.04
N ALA A 661 -19.53 -15.37 19.12
CA ALA A 661 -18.64 -14.22 19.07
C ALA A 661 -18.73 -13.38 20.35
N VAL A 662 -17.58 -13.00 20.92
CA VAL A 662 -17.47 -12.15 22.09
C VAL A 662 -16.55 -10.98 21.79
N ALA A 663 -16.97 -9.78 22.17
CA ALA A 663 -16.08 -8.63 22.31
C ALA A 663 -16.23 -8.05 23.72
N SER A 664 -15.14 -7.54 24.31
CA SER A 664 -15.18 -6.88 25.61
C SER A 664 -14.19 -5.73 25.76
N LEU A 665 -14.52 -4.78 26.65
CA LEU A 665 -13.68 -3.62 26.98
C LEU A 665 -13.52 -3.48 28.51
N PRO A 666 -12.39 -2.93 29.00
CA PRO A 666 -12.26 -2.52 30.39
C PRO A 666 -13.19 -1.33 30.70
N VAL A 667 -13.84 -1.37 31.86
CA VAL A 667 -14.78 -0.36 32.35
C VAL A 667 -14.53 -0.02 33.82
N ILE A 668 -14.76 1.24 34.18
CA ILE A 668 -14.61 1.73 35.55
C ILE A 668 -15.98 1.78 36.21
N VAL A 669 -16.16 1.08 37.32
CA VAL A 669 -17.35 1.22 38.18
C VAL A 669 -16.91 1.76 39.53
N PRO A 670 -17.08 3.06 39.82
CA PRO A 670 -16.68 3.64 41.10
C PRO A 670 -17.47 3.02 42.26
N PRO A 671 -16.84 2.76 43.41
CA PRO A 671 -17.54 2.23 44.58
C PRO A 671 -18.62 3.20 45.06
N LEU A 672 -19.77 2.65 45.48
CA LEU A 672 -20.86 3.43 46.07
C LEU A 672 -20.33 4.20 47.29
N VAL A 673 -20.33 5.53 47.20
CA VAL A 673 -19.93 6.40 48.31
C VAL A 673 -20.99 6.31 49.40
N GLU A 674 -20.71 5.54 50.48
CA GLU A 674 -21.62 5.49 51.63
C GLU A 674 -21.94 6.92 52.11
N PRO A 675 -23.23 7.25 52.30
CA PRO A 675 -23.63 8.58 52.73
C PRO A 675 -23.08 8.84 54.13
N THR A 676 -22.05 9.70 54.21
CA THR A 676 -21.40 10.07 55.48
C THR A 676 -22.48 10.48 56.49
N PRO A 677 -22.60 9.80 57.64
CA PRO A 677 -23.77 9.93 58.50
C PRO A 677 -23.88 11.36 59.05
N THR A 678 -24.88 12.10 58.58
CA THR A 678 -25.19 13.46 59.02
C THR A 678 -25.30 13.50 60.53
N ALA A 679 -24.38 14.21 61.19
CA ALA A 679 -24.28 14.23 62.64
C ALA A 679 -25.57 14.74 63.30
N THR A 680 -26.31 13.86 63.97
CA THR A 680 -27.51 14.20 64.73
C THR A 680 -27.18 15.22 65.81
N THR A 681 -27.83 16.38 65.78
CA THR A 681 -27.63 17.44 66.78
C THR A 681 -28.10 17.00 68.16
N GLU A 682 -27.19 16.90 69.12
CA GLU A 682 -27.53 16.66 70.54
C GLU A 682 -28.40 17.80 71.12
N PRO A 683 -29.30 17.49 72.08
CA PRO A 683 -30.17 18.48 72.69
C PRO A 683 -29.42 19.35 73.72
N THR A 684 -29.56 20.68 73.58
CA THR A 684 -28.92 21.68 74.44
C THR A 684 -29.25 21.52 75.93
N ALA A 685 -28.22 21.36 76.77
CA ALA A 685 -28.33 21.42 78.22
C ALA A 685 -28.33 22.88 78.76
N THR A 686 -29.00 23.10 79.89
CA THR A 686 -29.34 24.44 80.44
C THR A 686 -28.16 25.19 81.05
N ALA A 687 -28.18 26.52 81.00
CA ALA A 687 -27.12 27.40 81.51
C ALA A 687 -27.43 28.07 82.87
N GLU A 688 -26.39 28.34 83.65
CA GLU A 688 -26.32 29.34 84.74
C GLU A 688 -24.91 30.00 84.78
N PRO A 689 -24.71 31.21 85.36
CA PRO A 689 -23.97 32.25 84.62
C PRO A 689 -22.87 33.06 85.37
N THR A 690 -22.06 33.78 84.56
CA THR A 690 -21.21 34.96 84.93
C THR A 690 -19.97 34.69 85.85
N PRO A 691 -18.93 35.58 85.93
CA PRO A 691 -18.89 37.02 85.59
C PRO A 691 -17.71 37.48 84.68
N THR A 692 -17.48 38.81 84.63
CA THR A 692 -16.81 39.57 83.55
C THR A 692 -15.49 40.27 83.97
N ALA A 693 -14.61 40.56 83.00
CA ALA A 693 -13.41 41.43 83.06
C ALA A 693 -12.18 40.83 83.82
N SER A 694 -10.93 41.23 83.58
CA SER A 694 -10.39 42.49 83.02
C SER A 694 -9.06 42.31 82.24
N ALA A 695 -8.42 43.39 81.78
CA ALA A 695 -7.22 43.39 80.91
C ALA A 695 -5.97 44.03 81.54
N THR A 696 -4.78 43.60 81.09
CA THR A 696 -3.47 44.29 81.23
C THR A 696 -2.51 43.87 80.08
N ALA A 697 -1.38 44.56 79.85
CA ALA A 697 -0.55 44.39 78.64
C ALA A 697 0.97 44.61 78.83
N ALA A 698 1.75 44.22 77.80
CA ALA A 698 3.18 44.54 77.52
C ALA A 698 4.25 43.87 78.43
N PRO A 699 5.57 43.82 78.05
CA PRO A 699 6.24 44.44 76.89
C PRO A 699 7.13 43.49 76.03
N VAL A 700 7.95 44.07 75.13
CA VAL A 700 8.85 43.41 74.13
C VAL A 700 10.29 43.97 74.21
N PRO A 701 11.32 43.17 73.87
CA PRO A 701 12.41 43.58 72.94
C PRO A 701 12.71 42.47 71.90
N THR A 702 12.97 42.71 70.60
CA THR A 702 14.18 43.30 69.94
C THR A 702 15.52 42.69 70.40
N THR A 703 16.56 42.47 69.58
CA THR A 703 16.98 42.97 68.23
C THR A 703 17.46 41.78 67.34
N THR A 704 18.07 41.84 66.14
CA THR A 704 18.55 42.88 65.18
C THR A 704 18.70 42.27 63.75
N SER A 705 19.01 43.09 62.73
CA SER A 705 19.53 42.70 61.40
C SER A 705 20.67 43.65 60.99
N PRO A 706 21.57 43.28 60.05
CA PRO A 706 22.20 44.25 59.15
C PRO A 706 22.15 43.84 57.64
N ALA A 707 22.43 44.80 56.75
CA ALA A 707 22.40 44.65 55.28
C ALA A 707 23.52 45.48 54.60
N ALA A 708 23.74 45.26 53.28
CA ALA A 708 24.00 46.28 52.22
C ALA A 708 25.04 45.91 51.13
N ASP A 709 24.68 46.29 49.89
CA ASP A 709 25.46 46.79 48.73
C ASP A 709 26.57 46.00 47.99
N GLY A 710 26.51 46.04 46.63
CA GLY A 710 27.73 46.15 45.80
C GLY A 710 27.74 45.68 44.32
N GLY A 711 27.08 46.38 43.37
CA GLY A 711 27.27 46.21 41.90
C GLY A 711 26.30 45.22 41.20
N SER A 712 25.69 45.44 40.03
CA SER A 712 26.00 46.25 38.80
C SER A 712 27.19 45.69 38.03
N LEU A 713 27.08 45.21 36.78
CA LEU A 713 26.37 45.66 35.55
C LEU A 713 25.88 44.44 34.71
N ALA A 714 25.02 44.46 33.66
CA ALA A 714 24.09 45.44 33.05
C ALA A 714 23.22 44.76 31.94
N THR A 715 22.55 45.57 31.09
CA THR A 715 21.94 45.31 29.74
C THR A 715 20.71 44.41 29.56
N THR A 716 19.59 45.06 29.18
CA THR A 716 18.52 44.65 28.21
C THR A 716 17.73 43.34 28.45
N GLY A 717 16.39 43.27 28.43
CA GLY A 717 15.38 44.09 27.72
C GLY A 717 15.20 43.56 26.28
N SER A 718 14.01 43.26 25.74
CA SER A 718 12.65 43.80 25.94
C SER A 718 11.59 42.68 25.74
N ASP A 719 10.54 42.60 26.57
CA ASP A 719 9.15 43.08 26.34
C ASP A 719 8.30 42.36 25.27
N GLU A 720 6.98 42.38 25.50
CA GLU A 720 5.94 41.64 24.78
C GLU A 720 5.40 42.35 23.51
N ASN A 721 4.44 41.69 22.84
CA ASN A 721 3.25 42.32 22.23
C ASN A 721 3.47 43.42 21.16
N ALA A 722 4.16 43.08 20.06
CA ALA A 722 4.29 43.99 18.91
C ALA A 722 4.30 43.35 17.50
N MET A 723 3.52 42.27 17.23
CA MET A 723 3.41 41.76 15.84
C MET A 723 2.05 41.25 15.33
N PHE A 724 0.93 41.59 16.00
CA PHE A 724 -0.42 41.32 15.48
C PHE A 724 -0.87 42.34 14.40
N ALA A 725 -0.02 42.64 13.42
CA ALA A 725 -0.23 43.71 12.43
C ALA A 725 0.49 43.54 11.06
N ALA A 726 0.74 42.30 10.61
CA ALA A 726 1.50 42.06 9.36
C ALA A 726 0.81 41.18 8.30
N ILE A 727 0.13 40.09 8.68
CA ILE A 727 -0.25 39.02 7.73
C ILE A 727 -1.64 39.22 7.09
N ALA A 728 -2.52 40.04 7.70
CA ALA A 728 -3.79 40.45 7.09
C ALA A 728 -3.64 41.48 5.92
N GLY A 729 -2.42 41.97 5.64
CA GLY A 729 -2.17 43.00 4.62
C GLY A 729 -1.88 42.48 3.20
N ALA A 730 -1.53 41.19 3.04
CA ALA A 730 -0.99 40.68 1.78
C ALA A 730 -2.06 40.42 0.70
N LEU A 731 -3.19 39.79 1.06
CA LEU A 731 -4.21 39.38 0.09
C LEU A 731 -4.99 40.54 -0.56
N ALA A 732 -5.07 41.71 0.10
CA ALA A 732 -5.81 42.86 -0.41
C ALA A 732 -5.15 43.57 -1.61
N LEU A 733 -3.84 43.40 -1.81
CA LEU A 733 -3.09 44.12 -2.85
C LEU A 733 -3.05 43.40 -4.21
N LEU A 734 -3.16 42.07 -4.23
CA LEU A 734 -3.15 41.29 -5.49
C LEU A 734 -4.43 41.53 -6.32
N VAL A 735 -5.60 41.60 -5.67
CA VAL A 735 -6.88 41.88 -6.37
C VAL A 735 -6.94 43.32 -6.89
N ALA A 736 -6.33 44.28 -6.18
CA ALA A 736 -6.29 45.69 -6.59
C ALA A 736 -5.33 45.93 -7.78
N GLY A 737 -4.24 45.16 -7.90
CA GLY A 737 -3.25 45.32 -8.96
C GLY A 737 -3.79 45.04 -10.37
N GLY A 738 -4.58 43.97 -10.53
CA GLY A 738 -5.10 43.55 -11.84
C GLY A 738 -6.02 44.57 -12.51
N ALA A 739 -6.86 45.26 -11.74
CA ALA A 739 -7.82 46.23 -12.27
C ALA A 739 -7.16 47.51 -12.83
N ALA A 740 -5.98 47.88 -12.33
CA ALA A 740 -5.32 49.15 -12.68
C ALA A 740 -4.68 49.14 -14.08
N LEU A 741 -4.25 47.98 -14.59
CA LEU A 741 -3.59 47.89 -15.91
C LEU A 741 -4.60 47.95 -17.09
N LEU A 742 -5.79 47.39 -16.92
CA LEU A 742 -6.80 47.33 -18.00
C LEU A 742 -7.45 48.69 -18.30
N LEU A 743 -7.56 49.58 -17.31
CA LEU A 743 -8.17 50.90 -17.50
C LEU A 743 -7.22 51.97 -18.06
N ARG A 744 -5.90 51.76 -18.02
CA ARG A 744 -4.91 52.75 -18.50
C ARG A 744 -4.69 52.75 -20.02
N ARG A 745 -5.37 51.87 -20.77
CA ARG A 745 -5.27 51.76 -22.25
C ARG A 745 -6.43 52.43 -23.00
N ARG A 746 -7.25 53.25 -22.33
CA ARG A 746 -8.45 53.90 -22.90
C ARG A 746 -8.67 55.38 -22.54
N ALA A 747 -7.59 56.15 -22.35
CA ALA A 747 -7.62 57.61 -22.38
C ALA A 747 -6.22 58.15 -22.75
N GLY A 748 -6.10 58.93 -23.83
CA GLY A 748 -4.79 59.45 -24.27
C GLY A 748 -4.62 59.77 -25.76
N SER A 749 -5.66 60.20 -26.45
CA SER A 749 -5.58 60.67 -27.84
C SER A 749 -6.36 61.98 -28.00
N ASP A 750 -5.67 63.12 -27.81
CA ASP A 750 -6.05 64.48 -28.27
C ASP A 750 -5.01 65.52 -27.77
N ALA A 751 -3.83 65.54 -28.40
CA ALA A 751 -2.84 66.64 -28.40
C ALA A 751 -1.72 66.36 -29.41
#